data_AF-A0A3A3Z5S3-F1
#
_entry.id   AF-A0A3A3Z5S3-F1
#
_cell.length_a   1.000
_cell.length_b   1.000
_cell.length_c   1.000
_cell.angle_alpha   90.00
_cell.angle_beta   90.00
_cell.angle_gamma   90.00
#
_symmetry.space_group_name_H-M   'P 1'
#
loop_
_entity.id
_entity.type
_entity.pdbx_description
1 polymer ?
#
loop_
_entity_poly.entity_id
_entity_poly.type
_entity_poly.pdbx_seq_one_letter_code
_entity_poly.pdbx_strand_id
1 'polypeptide(L)'
;MQARGAGTTGSRTRRALGAGVSAVLGLCLAPAALAAPAHAAPPPGVTGTPECPEAYPAADLTAGQVLTGRTVSRGTAPEDFTATVIGVLRDGIGPGVDMVLVDVDAPAVTRAGGIWSGMSGSPLYADDGRLVGAVSYGLAAGPSPIAGVTPAAAMQALLAAPAARSAVGAVRLPQAVQQRVVASGGATRGQAAGGLRALPVPLAVSGVSSARLAAQPDRLAERVPGARPYLAGTSGATATGGAETVVPGGNVAFALSNGQFSAAAVGTVTAVCGAEVLGFGHPFGWSGATTQAMRSAEALYVQPDSLGAPFKVANLGPVVGTGTQDRLAGVRGTLGPLPATVPLRTSLRPSEGGPVRTGTTEVVSPSFLPTAAFYHVVGALDATADRLGGGVVETTTTVRGHRPDGRSWTLRRSDLHASTEGSAGEAPVETAFGVASSLEQLIGNEFERVTVDEVSVEGTTSEEYRDLTVVGVKVRAASGRWVAAGDGPVRLVAGTRAQVQVLLRPYRSTATVTVPLSVVVPAGSAGSAGEMWVGGGDAGYGFAGSLLVDDLGYWAGDEPEGPEGFDEVLAAVQDAPSGDSVVAELALLPDVECDDEECYVDDEDEVEPVLTSGTARTGAVTWGGRSIDVEVVAPRAARAAVVSGGLWSLRSGLASGPSTVVALGRASDRPLLGDWDGDGTRTPGLFRDGAWHLRDAVGGRQRAAFGFGGAGDVPVVGDWDGDGADEVGVYRSGTWLLRDEASAGPATVRLAWGDGSMRPVVGDWDGDGRDEPGLFHDGTWRLRSDASPTGTTTRVRYGARGDAPVAGDWDRDGADGVGVVRAGTWHLRGSGGRTLRFAYGRPGARPLVG
;
A
#
# COMPACT_ATOMS: atom_id res chain seq x y z
N MET A 1 -7.07 20.82 -63.98
CA MET A 1 -6.83 21.75 -65.11
C MET A 1 -7.14 23.17 -64.61
N GLN A 2 -6.30 24.14 -64.95
CA GLN A 2 -6.31 25.61 -64.70
C GLN A 2 -7.57 26.27 -64.05
N ALA A 3 -7.57 27.32 -63.21
CA ALA A 3 -6.60 28.24 -62.56
C ALA A 3 -7.14 29.71 -62.63
N ARG A 4 -6.56 30.63 -61.80
CA ARG A 4 -6.76 32.11 -61.64
C ARG A 4 -7.57 32.48 -60.38
N GLY A 5 -7.21 33.47 -59.55
CA GLY A 5 -6.09 34.45 -59.46
C GLY A 5 -6.48 35.54 -58.41
N ALA A 6 -5.66 36.50 -57.95
CA ALA A 6 -4.23 36.82 -58.05
C ALA A 6 -3.85 37.93 -57.01
N GLY A 7 -2.55 38.19 -56.78
CA GLY A 7 -2.00 39.32 -55.99
C GLY A 7 -1.12 38.88 -54.79
N THR A 8 0.22 38.94 -54.72
CA THR A 8 1.26 39.99 -55.00
C THR A 8 1.15 41.19 -54.05
N THR A 9 2.15 41.72 -53.31
CA THR A 9 3.62 41.47 -53.13
C THR A 9 3.98 41.61 -51.61
N GLY A 10 5.21 41.45 -51.07
CA GLY A 10 6.52 41.01 -51.58
C GLY A 10 7.70 41.29 -50.61
N SER A 11 8.93 41.02 -51.07
CA SER A 11 10.25 41.23 -50.42
C SER A 11 10.69 40.28 -49.29
N ARG A 12 11.98 39.90 -49.33
CA ARG A 12 12.74 39.14 -48.33
C ARG A 12 14.00 39.94 -48.00
N THR A 13 14.45 39.91 -46.75
CA THR A 13 15.86 40.14 -46.39
C THR A 13 16.27 39.22 -45.24
N ARG A 14 17.58 38.98 -45.08
CA ARG A 14 18.15 37.89 -44.26
C ARG A 14 18.96 38.43 -43.07
N ARG A 15 19.22 37.51 -42.11
CA ARG A 15 20.43 37.28 -41.27
C ARG A 15 20.48 37.79 -39.83
N ALA A 16 21.14 36.92 -39.03
CA ALA A 16 21.87 37.12 -37.78
C ALA A 16 21.02 37.44 -36.52
N LEU A 17 20.91 36.56 -35.53
CA LEU A 17 21.92 35.98 -34.59
C LEU A 17 22.08 36.84 -33.33
N GLY A 18 21.87 36.25 -32.13
CA GLY A 18 22.35 36.84 -30.87
C GLY A 18 21.44 36.66 -29.65
N ALA A 19 21.65 35.58 -28.92
CA ALA A 19 21.51 35.39 -27.46
C ALA A 19 20.58 36.30 -26.60
N GLY A 20 19.66 35.65 -25.88
CA GLY A 20 19.79 35.57 -24.41
C GLY A 20 18.81 36.34 -23.51
N VAL A 21 18.77 35.87 -22.25
CA VAL A 21 18.19 36.47 -21.03
C VAL A 21 16.68 36.27 -20.75
N SER A 22 16.43 35.26 -19.93
CA SER A 22 15.58 35.22 -18.72
C SER A 22 14.48 36.27 -18.46
N ALA A 23 13.28 35.76 -18.17
CA ALA A 23 12.29 36.35 -17.25
C ALA A 23 11.68 35.19 -16.43
N VAL A 24 12.13 34.94 -15.21
CA VAL A 24 11.55 35.49 -13.96
C VAL A 24 10.04 35.22 -13.86
N LEU A 25 9.68 34.03 -13.34
CA LEU A 25 8.37 33.85 -12.70
C LEU A 25 8.43 34.53 -11.32
N GLY A 26 7.63 35.57 -11.13
CA GLY A 26 7.46 36.22 -9.84
C GLY A 26 6.60 35.37 -8.91
N LEU A 27 7.17 34.90 -7.80
CA LEU A 27 6.40 34.34 -6.67
C LEU A 27 5.56 35.46 -6.04
N CYS A 28 4.24 35.43 -6.25
CA CYS A 28 3.30 36.22 -5.45
C CYS A 28 2.87 35.42 -4.21
N LEU A 29 3.75 35.38 -3.21
CA LEU A 29 3.38 34.95 -1.85
C LEU A 29 2.50 36.03 -1.21
N ALA A 30 1.18 35.87 -1.30
CA ALA A 30 0.24 36.60 -0.47
C ALA A 30 0.04 35.82 0.84
N PRO A 31 0.23 36.43 2.03
CA PRO A 31 -0.07 35.77 3.29
C PRO A 31 -1.59 35.63 3.44
N ALA A 32 -2.10 34.41 3.36
CA ALA A 32 -3.45 34.10 3.77
C ALA A 32 -3.56 34.28 5.29
N ALA A 33 -4.00 35.46 5.73
CA ALA A 33 -4.31 35.70 7.13
C ALA A 33 -5.39 34.72 7.58
N LEU A 34 -5.14 34.00 8.68
CA LEU A 34 -6.09 33.14 9.36
C LEU A 34 -7.27 33.96 9.90
N ALA A 35 -8.24 34.25 9.04
CA ALA A 35 -9.56 34.68 9.46
C ALA A 35 -10.24 33.48 10.12
N ALA A 36 -10.35 33.50 11.45
CA ALA A 36 -11.18 32.55 12.18
C ALA A 36 -12.60 32.54 11.56
N PRO A 37 -13.24 31.37 11.40
CA PRO A 37 -14.55 31.29 10.78
C PRO A 37 -15.53 32.14 11.60
N ALA A 38 -16.09 33.17 10.94
CA ALA A 38 -17.16 33.97 11.51
C ALA A 38 -18.30 33.02 11.86
N HIS A 39 -18.59 32.89 13.16
CA HIS A 39 -19.65 32.01 13.62
C HIS A 39 -20.97 32.51 13.04
N ALA A 40 -21.56 31.74 12.13
CA ALA A 40 -22.88 32.02 11.62
C ALA A 40 -23.85 32.03 12.81
N ALA A 41 -24.51 33.16 13.04
CA ALA A 41 -25.54 33.25 14.07
C ALA A 41 -26.64 32.23 13.76
N PRO A 42 -27.20 31.53 14.78
CA PRO A 42 -28.28 30.58 14.56
C PRO A 42 -29.48 31.28 13.90
N PRO A 43 -30.19 30.64 12.96
CA PRO A 43 -31.28 31.26 12.24
C PRO A 43 -32.42 31.66 13.20
N PRO A 44 -32.97 32.88 13.08
CA PRO A 44 -34.08 33.32 13.92
C PRO A 44 -35.37 32.60 13.51
N GLY A 45 -35.93 31.74 14.36
CA GLY A 45 -37.21 31.08 14.05
C GLY A 45 -37.77 30.07 15.04
N VAL A 46 -36.96 29.44 15.90
CA VAL A 46 -37.46 28.42 16.85
C VAL A 46 -37.63 29.01 18.25
N THR A 47 -38.82 29.55 18.52
CA THR A 47 -39.21 29.97 19.88
C THR A 47 -39.65 28.75 20.70
N GLY A 48 -38.75 28.28 21.56
CA GLY A 48 -38.94 27.11 22.42
C GLY A 48 -38.13 25.91 21.93
N THR A 49 -37.10 25.54 22.68
CA THR A 49 -36.46 24.23 22.55
C THR A 49 -37.48 23.14 22.87
N PRO A 50 -37.67 22.11 22.01
CA PRO A 50 -38.58 21.01 22.31
C PRO A 50 -38.21 20.35 23.64
N GLU A 51 -39.14 20.37 24.59
CA GLU A 51 -38.96 19.71 25.87
C GLU A 51 -38.99 18.18 25.66
N CYS A 52 -38.07 17.46 26.30
CA CYS A 52 -37.95 16.02 26.09
C CYS A 52 -39.20 15.33 26.65
N PRO A 53 -39.95 14.54 25.85
CA PRO A 53 -41.22 13.97 26.31
C PRO A 53 -41.00 13.01 27.47
N GLU A 54 -41.84 13.07 28.51
CA GLU A 54 -41.75 12.15 29.65
C GLU A 54 -41.90 10.70 29.16
N ALA A 55 -41.03 9.81 29.65
CA ALA A 55 -41.10 8.38 29.35
C ALA A 55 -42.23 7.70 30.14
N TYR A 56 -43.12 7.01 29.43
CA TYR A 56 -44.10 6.12 30.04
C TYR A 56 -43.41 4.86 30.59
N PRO A 57 -43.63 4.45 31.86
CA PRO A 57 -43.00 3.25 32.41
C PRO A 57 -43.47 1.98 31.70
N ALA A 58 -42.56 1.23 31.07
CA ALA A 58 -42.91 0.01 30.34
C ALA A 58 -43.61 -1.04 31.22
N ALA A 59 -43.31 -1.08 32.52
CA ALA A 59 -43.94 -1.99 33.49
C ALA A 59 -45.45 -1.73 33.69
N ASP A 60 -45.93 -0.52 33.39
CA ASP A 60 -47.34 -0.12 33.57
C ASP A 60 -48.21 -0.39 32.33
N LEU A 61 -47.61 -0.88 31.24
CA LEU A 61 -48.32 -1.19 30.00
C LEU A 61 -49.14 -2.48 30.11
N THR A 62 -50.39 -2.42 29.66
CA THR A 62 -51.34 -3.54 29.73
C THR A 62 -51.66 -4.10 28.35
N ALA A 63 -51.90 -5.42 28.27
CA ALA A 63 -52.28 -6.04 26.99
C ALA A 63 -53.67 -5.55 26.55
N GLY A 64 -53.79 -5.15 25.27
CA GLY A 64 -54.97 -4.49 24.72
C GLY A 64 -54.94 -2.96 24.82
N GLN A 65 -53.95 -2.36 25.49
CA GLN A 65 -53.77 -0.91 25.52
C GLN A 65 -53.45 -0.38 24.12
N VAL A 66 -54.16 0.66 23.70
CA VAL A 66 -53.95 1.34 22.42
C VAL A 66 -52.92 2.45 22.60
N LEU A 67 -52.06 2.63 21.59
CA LEU A 67 -51.00 3.63 21.53
C LEU A 67 -51.10 4.37 20.18
N THR A 68 -50.77 5.66 20.19
CA THR A 68 -50.66 6.47 18.96
C THR A 68 -49.21 6.53 18.53
N GLY A 69 -48.91 6.21 17.27
CA GLY A 69 -47.57 6.23 16.70
C GLY A 69 -47.40 7.22 15.56
N ARG A 70 -46.15 7.57 15.22
CA ARG A 70 -45.82 8.41 14.04
C ARG A 70 -44.71 7.84 13.19
N THR A 71 -44.86 7.93 11.87
CA THR A 71 -43.86 7.42 10.91
C THR A 71 -43.92 8.17 9.58
N VAL A 72 -43.03 7.87 8.63
CA VAL A 72 -43.12 8.35 7.24
C VAL A 72 -43.02 7.18 6.27
N SER A 73 -44.05 6.97 5.44
CA SER A 73 -43.98 6.07 4.27
C SER A 73 -43.72 6.77 2.94
N ARG A 74 -43.92 8.10 2.85
CA ARG A 74 -43.64 8.93 1.67
C ARG A 74 -43.44 10.40 2.08
N GLY A 75 -42.52 11.11 1.40
CA GLY A 75 -42.20 12.51 1.65
C GLY A 75 -41.34 12.71 2.90
N THR A 76 -41.53 13.86 3.56
CA THR A 76 -40.85 14.25 4.80
C THR A 76 -41.79 14.39 6.00
N ALA A 77 -43.10 14.53 5.77
CA ALA A 77 -44.10 14.77 6.81
C ALA A 77 -44.55 13.47 7.49
N PRO A 78 -44.54 13.39 8.84
CA PRO A 78 -45.05 12.22 9.56
C PRO A 78 -46.56 12.00 9.38
N GLU A 79 -46.96 10.74 9.27
CA GLU A 79 -48.35 10.26 9.36
C GLU A 79 -48.55 9.51 10.70
N ASP A 80 -49.71 9.73 11.33
CA ASP A 80 -50.09 9.03 12.56
C ASP A 80 -50.54 7.58 12.25
N PHE A 81 -50.33 6.65 13.18
CA PHE A 81 -50.81 5.27 13.12
C PHE A 81 -51.21 4.72 14.49
N THR A 82 -51.85 3.56 14.54
CA THR A 82 -52.31 2.92 15.79
C THR A 82 -51.47 1.68 16.10
N ALA A 83 -51.13 1.46 17.37
CA ALA A 83 -50.52 0.22 17.82
C ALA A 83 -51.23 -0.32 19.07
N THR A 84 -51.43 -1.63 19.16
CA THR A 84 -52.08 -2.29 20.31
C THR A 84 -51.07 -3.15 21.06
N VAL A 85 -50.91 -2.95 22.36
CA VAL A 85 -49.95 -3.69 23.19
C VAL A 85 -50.36 -5.16 23.32
N ILE A 86 -49.44 -6.07 22.98
CA ILE A 86 -49.57 -7.53 23.17
C ILE A 86 -49.01 -7.95 24.54
N GLY A 87 -47.99 -7.23 25.01
CA GLY A 87 -47.41 -7.35 26.34
C GLY A 87 -45.93 -6.95 26.37
N VAL A 88 -45.31 -7.06 27.54
CA VAL A 88 -43.91 -6.68 27.76
C VAL A 88 -43.07 -7.93 28.03
N LEU A 89 -41.93 -8.02 27.35
CA LEU A 89 -40.92 -9.06 27.52
C LEU A 89 -39.75 -8.46 28.31
N ARG A 90 -39.59 -8.90 29.56
CA ARG A 90 -38.51 -8.44 30.43
C ARG A 90 -37.14 -8.86 29.92
N ASP A 91 -36.17 -7.97 30.02
CA ASP A 91 -34.80 -8.13 29.47
C ASP A 91 -34.80 -8.52 27.96
N GLY A 92 -35.87 -8.20 27.24
CA GLY A 92 -36.09 -8.66 25.87
C GLY A 92 -35.03 -8.18 24.88
N ILE A 93 -34.53 -6.95 25.02
CA ILE A 93 -33.50 -6.37 24.15
C ILE A 93 -32.09 -6.67 24.68
N GLY A 94 -31.95 -6.71 26.00
CA GLY A 94 -30.71 -7.04 26.70
C GLY A 94 -30.88 -6.84 28.22
N PRO A 95 -29.84 -7.12 29.02
CA PRO A 95 -29.90 -7.02 30.47
C PRO A 95 -30.28 -5.60 30.95
N GLY A 96 -31.40 -5.51 31.66
CA GLY A 96 -32.01 -4.26 32.12
C GLY A 96 -32.73 -3.45 31.03
N VAL A 97 -33.04 -4.05 29.87
CA VAL A 97 -33.77 -3.41 28.76
C VAL A 97 -34.90 -4.30 28.27
N ASP A 98 -36.10 -4.01 28.76
CA ASP A 98 -37.35 -4.66 28.35
C ASP A 98 -37.69 -4.39 26.88
N MET A 99 -38.55 -5.22 26.30
CA MET A 99 -39.16 -5.01 24.99
C MET A 99 -40.68 -4.96 25.12
N VAL A 100 -41.32 -3.93 24.57
CA VAL A 100 -42.78 -3.90 24.43
C VAL A 100 -43.14 -4.55 23.09
N LEU A 101 -44.03 -5.54 23.07
CA LEU A 101 -44.59 -6.07 21.82
C LEU A 101 -45.92 -5.38 21.52
N VAL A 102 -46.09 -4.97 20.27
CA VAL A 102 -47.31 -4.35 19.76
C VAL A 102 -47.74 -4.96 18.43
N ASP A 103 -49.04 -4.94 18.16
CA ASP A 103 -49.63 -5.17 16.84
C ASP A 103 -49.91 -3.80 16.19
N VAL A 104 -49.36 -3.53 15.01
CA VAL A 104 -49.41 -2.20 14.37
C VAL A 104 -50.46 -2.17 13.27
N ASP A 105 -51.49 -1.36 13.46
CA ASP A 105 -52.48 -1.04 12.43
C ASP A 105 -52.15 0.31 11.77
N ALA A 106 -51.68 0.23 10.52
CA ALA A 106 -51.42 1.38 9.69
C ALA A 106 -51.69 1.05 8.21
N PRO A 107 -52.36 1.92 7.44
CA PRO A 107 -52.50 1.73 6.00
C PRO A 107 -51.16 1.58 5.26
N ALA A 108 -50.09 2.20 5.77
CA ALA A 108 -48.73 2.04 5.24
C ALA A 108 -48.14 0.64 5.52
N VAL A 109 -48.28 0.12 6.74
CA VAL A 109 -47.85 -1.23 7.14
C VAL A 109 -48.58 -2.27 6.29
N THR A 110 -49.90 -2.16 6.15
CA THR A 110 -50.71 -3.07 5.33
C THR A 110 -50.33 -3.03 3.84
N ARG A 111 -50.01 -1.86 3.28
CA ARG A 111 -49.48 -1.75 1.89
C ARG A 111 -48.08 -2.34 1.71
N ALA A 112 -47.21 -2.20 2.72
CA ALA A 112 -45.88 -2.79 2.71
C ALA A 112 -45.91 -4.32 2.91
N GLY A 113 -46.96 -4.83 3.55
CA GLY A 113 -47.13 -6.23 3.97
C GLY A 113 -46.75 -6.48 5.44
N GLY A 114 -46.16 -5.49 6.12
CA GLY A 114 -45.70 -5.58 7.49
C GLY A 114 -44.80 -4.41 7.90
N ILE A 115 -44.20 -4.49 9.09
CA ILE A 115 -43.20 -3.53 9.58
C ILE A 115 -41.99 -3.52 8.61
N TRP A 116 -41.53 -2.32 8.25
CA TRP A 116 -40.46 -2.14 7.28
C TRP A 116 -39.13 -1.67 7.90
N SER A 117 -38.04 -2.12 7.30
CA SER A 117 -36.68 -1.61 7.49
C SER A 117 -36.66 -0.10 7.25
N GLY A 118 -36.27 0.71 8.25
CA GLY A 118 -36.37 2.17 8.20
C GLY A 118 -37.68 2.77 8.73
N MET A 119 -38.59 1.93 9.26
CA MET A 119 -39.61 2.34 10.25
C MET A 119 -38.99 2.44 11.65
N SER A 120 -37.79 1.87 11.84
CA SER A 120 -37.04 1.91 13.09
C SER A 120 -36.88 3.34 13.60
N GLY A 121 -37.26 3.55 14.86
CA GLY A 121 -37.30 4.85 15.52
C GLY A 121 -38.69 5.48 15.60
N SER A 122 -39.69 4.99 14.88
CA SER A 122 -41.06 5.53 14.88
C SER A 122 -41.64 5.54 16.30
N PRO A 123 -41.88 6.73 16.91
CA PRO A 123 -42.28 6.82 18.30
C PRO A 123 -43.73 6.36 18.52
N LEU A 124 -43.98 5.80 19.70
CA LEU A 124 -45.30 5.45 20.21
C LEU A 124 -45.59 6.23 21.50
N TYR A 125 -46.81 6.73 21.64
CA TYR A 125 -47.30 7.51 22.77
C TYR A 125 -48.52 6.85 23.41
N ALA A 126 -48.64 6.96 24.73
CA ALA A 126 -49.86 6.63 25.45
C ALA A 126 -50.89 7.77 25.34
N ASP A 127 -52.14 7.51 25.76
CA ASP A 127 -53.26 8.48 25.71
C ASP A 127 -53.00 9.77 26.52
N ASP A 128 -52.09 9.70 27.51
CA ASP A 128 -51.64 10.85 28.32
C ASP A 128 -50.55 11.69 27.63
N GLY A 129 -50.13 11.32 26.42
CA GLY A 129 -49.10 11.98 25.63
C GLY A 129 -47.67 11.59 25.97
N ARG A 130 -47.44 10.71 26.95
CA ARG A 130 -46.09 10.27 27.33
C ARG A 130 -45.53 9.27 26.32
N LEU A 131 -44.23 9.35 26.08
CA LEU A 131 -43.53 8.53 25.09
C LEU A 131 -43.32 7.11 25.67
N VAL A 132 -43.90 6.10 25.03
CA VAL A 132 -43.72 4.69 25.39
C VAL A 132 -42.38 4.16 24.88
N GLY A 133 -41.99 4.53 23.67
CA GLY A 133 -40.78 4.02 23.04
C GLY A 133 -40.79 4.18 21.52
N ALA A 134 -39.94 3.42 20.83
CA ALA A 134 -39.86 3.38 19.38
C ALA A 134 -40.00 1.98 18.79
N VAL A 135 -40.77 1.84 17.70
CA VAL A 135 -40.74 0.64 16.85
C VAL A 135 -39.30 0.39 16.40
N SER A 136 -38.76 -0.81 16.64
CA SER A 136 -37.32 -1.10 16.45
C SER A 136 -37.03 -2.52 15.96
N TYR A 137 -37.93 -3.47 16.20
CA TYR A 137 -37.77 -4.89 15.86
C TYR A 137 -38.98 -5.41 15.07
N GLY A 138 -38.75 -6.34 14.15
CA GLY A 138 -39.79 -7.08 13.42
C GLY A 138 -39.64 -8.59 13.58
N LEU A 139 -40.66 -9.36 13.23
CA LEU A 139 -40.56 -10.84 13.29
C LEU A 139 -39.51 -11.36 12.30
N ALA A 140 -38.76 -12.37 12.73
CA ALA A 140 -37.58 -12.88 12.03
C ALA A 140 -37.90 -13.66 10.75
N ALA A 141 -39.16 -14.01 10.51
CA ALA A 141 -39.59 -14.78 9.35
C ALA A 141 -40.82 -14.13 8.70
N GLY A 142 -40.69 -13.74 7.43
CA GLY A 142 -41.74 -13.12 6.63
C GLY A 142 -42.23 -11.76 7.16
N PRO A 143 -43.00 -11.02 6.34
CA PRO A 143 -43.58 -9.75 6.75
C PRO A 143 -44.74 -9.96 7.75
N SER A 144 -44.90 -9.03 8.68
CA SER A 144 -45.92 -9.04 9.73
C SER A 144 -46.12 -7.63 10.32
N PRO A 145 -47.33 -7.24 10.77
CA PRO A 145 -47.57 -6.01 11.55
C PRO A 145 -47.03 -6.05 12.99
N ILE A 146 -46.54 -7.19 13.47
CA ILE A 146 -46.05 -7.35 14.85
C ILE A 146 -44.68 -6.68 15.00
N ALA A 147 -44.59 -5.69 15.90
CA ALA A 147 -43.37 -4.95 16.20
C ALA A 147 -42.88 -5.20 17.63
N GLY A 148 -41.56 -5.24 17.80
CA GLY A 148 -40.90 -5.02 19.08
C GLY A 148 -40.47 -3.55 19.21
N VAL A 149 -40.73 -2.98 20.38
CA VAL A 149 -40.58 -1.56 20.69
C VAL A 149 -39.57 -1.40 21.82
N THR A 150 -38.58 -0.52 21.60
CA THR A 150 -37.55 -0.15 22.58
C THR A 150 -38.10 0.92 23.52
N PRO A 151 -38.15 0.70 24.85
CA PRO A 151 -38.73 1.65 25.80
C PRO A 151 -38.06 3.03 25.80
N ALA A 152 -38.87 4.08 25.92
CA ALA A 152 -38.42 5.47 25.91
C ALA A 152 -37.31 5.76 26.94
N ALA A 153 -37.44 5.22 28.16
CA ALA A 153 -36.45 5.39 29.21
C ALA A 153 -35.06 4.83 28.84
N ALA A 154 -35.01 3.72 28.07
CA ALA A 154 -33.76 3.14 27.59
C ALA A 154 -33.13 4.00 26.48
N MET A 155 -33.95 4.60 25.62
CA MET A 155 -33.48 5.54 24.58
C MET A 155 -33.00 6.86 25.20
N GLN A 156 -33.73 7.40 26.18
CA GLN A 156 -33.39 8.64 26.86
C GLN A 156 -32.13 8.52 27.73
N ALA A 157 -31.77 7.31 28.19
CA ALA A 157 -30.48 7.08 28.83
C ALA A 157 -29.28 7.45 27.95
N LEU A 158 -29.44 7.45 26.61
CA LEU A 158 -28.40 7.90 25.67
C LEU A 158 -28.07 9.40 25.81
N LEU A 159 -29.01 10.22 26.30
CA LEU A 159 -28.80 11.64 26.58
C LEU A 159 -27.77 11.86 27.71
N ALA A 160 -27.63 10.90 28.63
CA ALA A 160 -26.75 10.95 29.79
C ALA A 160 -25.51 10.03 29.70
N ALA A 161 -25.34 9.28 28.60
CA ALA A 161 -24.45 8.12 28.55
C ALA A 161 -22.96 8.44 28.29
N PRO A 162 -22.05 7.76 29.02
CA PRO A 162 -20.66 7.55 28.59
C PRO A 162 -20.25 6.06 28.46
N ALA A 163 -21.13 5.06 28.61
CA ALA A 163 -20.74 3.63 28.65
C ALA A 163 -21.60 2.69 27.76
N ALA A 164 -20.99 1.60 27.26
CA ALA A 164 -21.60 0.60 26.40
C ALA A 164 -22.22 -0.58 27.18
N ARG A 165 -23.20 -1.26 26.56
CA ARG A 165 -23.66 -2.61 26.93
C ARG A 165 -23.88 -3.41 25.63
N SER A 166 -23.50 -4.69 25.62
CA SER A 166 -23.73 -5.58 24.48
C SER A 166 -25.22 -5.89 24.27
N ALA A 167 -25.65 -6.04 23.02
CA ALA A 167 -27.02 -6.44 22.70
C ALA A 167 -27.21 -7.93 22.42
N VAL A 168 -28.48 -8.31 22.46
CA VAL A 168 -29.01 -9.48 21.78
C VAL A 168 -29.53 -9.04 20.40
N GLY A 169 -28.91 -9.50 19.31
CA GLY A 169 -29.36 -9.18 17.93
C GLY A 169 -30.66 -9.90 17.50
N ALA A 170 -31.05 -10.95 18.22
CA ALA A 170 -32.26 -11.74 17.96
C ALA A 170 -32.94 -12.18 19.26
N VAL A 171 -34.19 -11.78 19.44
CA VAL A 171 -34.96 -11.93 20.68
C VAL A 171 -35.89 -13.12 20.57
N ARG A 172 -35.66 -14.15 21.39
CA ARG A 172 -36.51 -15.35 21.45
C ARG A 172 -37.78 -15.05 22.23
N LEU A 173 -38.94 -15.25 21.62
CA LEU A 173 -40.23 -15.08 22.28
C LEU A 173 -40.56 -16.31 23.17
N PRO A 174 -40.90 -16.14 24.45
CA PRO A 174 -41.43 -17.22 25.28
C PRO A 174 -42.73 -17.79 24.70
N GLN A 175 -43.00 -19.09 24.92
CA GLN A 175 -44.15 -19.77 24.32
C GLN A 175 -45.51 -19.09 24.61
N ALA A 176 -45.70 -18.54 25.82
CA ALA A 176 -46.90 -17.79 26.19
C ALA A 176 -47.00 -16.39 25.54
N VAL A 177 -45.89 -15.86 25.01
CA VAL A 177 -45.89 -14.66 24.15
C VAL A 177 -46.18 -15.06 22.70
N GLN A 178 -45.57 -16.15 22.21
CA GLN A 178 -45.86 -16.68 20.86
C GLN A 178 -47.35 -16.98 20.68
N GLN A 179 -48.00 -17.59 21.67
CA GLN A 179 -49.44 -17.85 21.64
C GLN A 179 -50.29 -16.57 21.54
N ARG A 180 -49.91 -15.50 22.24
CA ARG A 180 -50.60 -14.20 22.17
C ARG A 180 -50.39 -13.50 20.82
N VAL A 181 -49.17 -13.53 20.29
CA VAL A 181 -48.81 -13.01 18.96
C VAL A 181 -49.58 -13.73 17.84
N VAL A 182 -49.78 -15.06 17.96
CA VAL A 182 -50.62 -15.80 17.01
C VAL A 182 -52.11 -15.51 17.23
N ALA A 183 -52.55 -15.29 18.47
CA ALA A 183 -53.94 -15.01 18.80
C ALA A 183 -54.43 -13.61 18.39
N SER A 184 -53.55 -12.62 18.17
CA SER A 184 -53.94 -11.33 17.61
C SER A 184 -54.29 -11.40 16.11
N GLY A 185 -53.84 -12.46 15.43
CA GLY A 185 -53.98 -12.63 13.98
C GLY A 185 -52.85 -12.01 13.16
N GLY A 186 -51.96 -11.23 13.78
CA GLY A 186 -50.85 -10.53 13.09
C GLY A 186 -49.67 -11.43 12.67
N ALA A 187 -49.61 -12.70 13.08
CA ALA A 187 -48.52 -13.61 12.70
C ALA A 187 -48.89 -15.10 12.75
N THR A 188 -48.25 -15.92 11.93
CA THR A 188 -48.37 -17.39 11.99
C THR A 188 -47.48 -18.00 13.07
N ARG A 189 -47.76 -19.26 13.44
CA ARG A 189 -46.96 -20.02 14.43
C ARG A 189 -45.46 -20.11 14.07
N GLY A 190 -45.12 -20.24 12.79
CA GLY A 190 -43.72 -20.27 12.36
C GLY A 190 -43.01 -18.93 12.58
N GLN A 191 -43.70 -17.82 12.30
CA GLN A 191 -43.15 -16.47 12.47
C GLN A 191 -42.95 -16.13 13.94
N ALA A 192 -43.93 -16.45 14.80
CA ALA A 192 -43.81 -16.27 16.24
C ALA A 192 -42.68 -17.12 16.86
N ALA A 193 -42.48 -18.35 16.37
CA ALA A 193 -41.39 -19.23 16.81
C ALA A 193 -40.00 -18.76 16.36
N GLY A 194 -39.90 -18.05 15.22
CA GLY A 194 -38.65 -17.45 14.73
C GLY A 194 -38.12 -16.31 15.60
N GLY A 195 -38.96 -15.74 16.46
CA GLY A 195 -38.60 -14.61 17.34
C GLY A 195 -38.61 -13.25 16.64
N LEU A 196 -38.14 -12.23 17.33
CA LEU A 196 -37.95 -10.88 16.80
C LEU A 196 -36.47 -10.64 16.46
N ARG A 197 -36.19 -9.84 15.44
CA ARG A 197 -34.84 -9.34 15.12
C ARG A 197 -34.87 -7.83 15.00
N ALA A 198 -33.74 -7.17 15.27
CA ALA A 198 -33.60 -5.75 14.97
C ALA A 198 -33.91 -5.52 13.49
N LEU A 199 -34.63 -4.45 13.18
CA LEU A 199 -34.95 -4.15 11.79
C LEU A 199 -33.64 -3.94 11.01
N PRO A 200 -33.44 -4.62 9.86
CA PRO A 200 -32.29 -4.34 9.00
C PRO A 200 -32.24 -2.86 8.67
N VAL A 201 -31.04 -2.30 8.57
CA VAL A 201 -30.88 -0.87 8.30
C VAL A 201 -30.89 -0.63 6.79
N PRO A 202 -31.85 0.13 6.23
CA PRO A 202 -31.76 0.57 4.84
C PRO A 202 -30.55 1.48 4.68
N LEU A 203 -29.60 1.05 3.86
CA LEU A 203 -28.36 1.77 3.62
C LEU A 203 -28.46 2.41 2.23
N ALA A 204 -28.73 3.71 2.22
CA ALA A 204 -28.75 4.54 1.01
C ALA A 204 -27.32 4.65 0.47
N VAL A 205 -27.10 4.14 -0.74
CA VAL A 205 -25.79 4.20 -1.42
C VAL A 205 -25.91 4.95 -2.74
N SER A 206 -24.95 5.83 -3.03
CA SER A 206 -24.85 6.53 -4.31
C SER A 206 -23.40 6.71 -4.74
N GLY A 207 -23.16 7.06 -6.02
CA GLY A 207 -21.82 7.24 -6.60
C GLY A 207 -21.20 6.01 -7.27
N VAL A 208 -21.88 4.87 -7.20
CA VAL A 208 -21.39 3.58 -7.70
C VAL A 208 -22.55 2.82 -8.36
N SER A 209 -22.26 1.97 -9.35
CA SER A 209 -23.27 1.19 -10.05
C SER A 209 -23.78 0.01 -9.20
N SER A 210 -25.00 -0.46 -9.48
CA SER A 210 -25.54 -1.67 -8.86
C SER A 210 -24.69 -2.92 -9.16
N ALA A 211 -24.05 -2.98 -10.33
CA ALA A 211 -23.16 -4.07 -10.70
C ALA A 211 -21.92 -4.14 -9.78
N ARG A 212 -21.27 -2.99 -9.52
CA ARG A 212 -20.10 -2.93 -8.60
C ARG A 212 -20.49 -3.22 -7.15
N LEU A 213 -21.67 -2.79 -6.70
CA LEU A 213 -22.19 -3.15 -5.37
C LEU A 213 -22.50 -4.65 -5.24
N ALA A 214 -23.09 -5.26 -6.27
CA ALA A 214 -23.40 -6.69 -6.27
C ALA A 214 -22.16 -7.59 -6.43
N ALA A 215 -21.08 -7.09 -7.05
CA ALA A 215 -19.82 -7.80 -7.21
C ALA A 215 -18.95 -7.85 -5.93
N GLN A 216 -19.23 -6.99 -4.96
CA GLN A 216 -18.48 -6.87 -3.70
C GLN A 216 -19.46 -6.73 -2.51
N PRO A 217 -20.30 -7.75 -2.24
CA PRO A 217 -21.35 -7.65 -1.22
C PRO A 217 -20.79 -7.61 0.21
N ASP A 218 -19.70 -8.35 0.46
CA ASP A 218 -19.18 -8.57 1.81
C ASP A 218 -18.48 -7.32 2.36
N ARG A 219 -17.70 -6.59 1.52
CA ARG A 219 -17.01 -5.34 1.93
C ARG A 219 -17.91 -4.29 2.56
N LEU A 220 -19.18 -4.21 2.15
CA LEU A 220 -20.14 -3.29 2.78
C LEU A 220 -20.89 -3.93 3.95
N ALA A 221 -21.12 -5.25 3.90
CA ALA A 221 -21.82 -6.00 4.94
C ALA A 221 -20.97 -6.19 6.22
N GLU A 222 -19.65 -6.37 6.10
CA GLU A 222 -18.70 -6.47 7.22
C GLU A 222 -18.61 -5.16 8.01
N ARG A 223 -18.52 -4.02 7.29
CA ARG A 223 -18.46 -2.69 7.90
C ARG A 223 -19.82 -2.20 8.41
N VAL A 224 -20.92 -2.75 7.89
CA VAL A 224 -22.29 -2.40 8.31
C VAL A 224 -23.17 -3.67 8.46
N PRO A 225 -22.96 -4.48 9.52
CA PRO A 225 -23.66 -5.75 9.69
C PRO A 225 -25.18 -5.60 9.76
N GLY A 226 -25.90 -6.33 8.91
CA GLY A 226 -27.36 -6.25 8.82
C GLY A 226 -27.90 -5.07 8.01
N ALA A 227 -27.05 -4.35 7.27
CA ALA A 227 -27.50 -3.38 6.28
C ALA A 227 -28.26 -4.04 5.12
N ARG A 228 -29.18 -3.28 4.52
CA ARG A 228 -29.81 -3.54 3.23
C ARG A 228 -29.44 -2.40 2.27
N PRO A 229 -28.37 -2.54 1.46
CA PRO A 229 -27.96 -1.48 0.54
C PRO A 229 -28.99 -1.31 -0.59
N TYR A 230 -29.28 -0.06 -0.92
CA TYR A 230 -30.10 0.31 -2.08
C TYR A 230 -29.55 1.57 -2.76
N LEU A 231 -29.74 1.68 -4.07
CA LEU A 231 -29.31 2.86 -4.81
C LEU A 231 -30.21 4.08 -4.49
N ALA A 232 -29.60 5.17 -4.05
CA ALA A 232 -30.24 6.43 -3.70
C ALA A 232 -29.74 7.57 -4.60
N GLY A 233 -30.52 8.66 -4.69
CA GLY A 233 -30.07 9.89 -5.35
C GLY A 233 -28.97 10.59 -4.56
N THR A 234 -27.99 11.18 -5.25
CA THR A 234 -27.05 12.14 -4.65
C THR A 234 -27.78 13.44 -4.31
N SER A 235 -27.38 14.08 -3.21
CA SER A 235 -27.92 15.39 -2.82
C SER A 235 -27.37 16.49 -3.73
N GLY A 236 -28.10 16.82 -4.79
CA GLY A 236 -27.88 18.02 -5.60
C GLY A 236 -28.47 19.28 -4.95
N ALA A 237 -28.32 20.43 -5.62
CA ALA A 237 -28.77 21.75 -5.13
C ALA A 237 -30.30 21.91 -4.94
N THR A 238 -31.08 20.88 -5.25
CA THR A 238 -32.54 20.80 -5.05
C THR A 238 -32.94 19.84 -3.92
N ALA A 239 -32.02 19.53 -3.00
CA ALA A 239 -32.31 18.66 -1.85
C ALA A 239 -33.46 19.23 -0.99
N THR A 240 -34.45 18.40 -0.75
CA THR A 240 -35.70 18.70 -0.05
C THR A 240 -35.57 18.48 1.47
N GLY A 241 -35.99 19.47 2.26
CA GLY A 241 -35.95 19.43 3.73
C GLY A 241 -34.62 19.93 4.34
N GLY A 242 -34.52 19.79 5.67
CA GLY A 242 -33.50 20.47 6.48
C GLY A 242 -33.65 20.11 7.96
N ALA A 243 -33.09 20.92 8.86
CA ALA A 243 -33.19 20.64 10.31
C ALA A 243 -34.64 20.66 10.81
N GLU A 244 -35.50 21.45 10.16
CA GLU A 244 -36.94 21.54 10.42
C GLU A 244 -37.74 20.28 10.07
N THR A 245 -37.18 19.35 9.28
CA THR A 245 -37.82 18.04 9.01
C THR A 245 -37.36 16.94 9.97
N VAL A 246 -36.39 17.22 10.85
CA VAL A 246 -35.96 16.32 11.94
C VAL A 246 -36.91 16.49 13.12
N VAL A 247 -38.09 15.89 13.01
CA VAL A 247 -39.19 15.95 13.99
C VAL A 247 -39.59 14.54 14.44
N PRO A 248 -40.19 14.33 15.64
CA PRO A 248 -40.65 13.00 16.07
C PRO A 248 -41.57 12.32 15.03
N GLY A 249 -41.19 11.13 14.61
CA GLY A 249 -41.81 10.37 13.52
C GLY A 249 -41.29 10.68 12.11
N GLY A 250 -40.48 11.72 11.94
CA GLY A 250 -39.86 12.12 10.67
C GLY A 250 -38.63 11.30 10.30
N ASN A 251 -38.19 11.38 9.04
CA ASN A 251 -36.99 10.65 8.60
C ASN A 251 -35.71 11.33 9.12
N VAL A 252 -34.74 10.51 9.50
CA VAL A 252 -33.35 10.94 9.75
C VAL A 252 -32.40 9.93 9.12
N ALA A 253 -31.26 10.40 8.64
CA ALA A 253 -30.19 9.54 8.15
C ALA A 253 -28.88 9.80 8.88
N PHE A 254 -28.10 8.73 9.10
CA PHE A 254 -26.78 8.77 9.70
C PHE A 254 -25.76 8.30 8.65
N ALA A 255 -24.94 9.23 8.15
CA ALA A 255 -24.04 9.02 7.03
C ALA A 255 -22.60 8.73 7.48
N LEU A 256 -22.01 7.70 6.88
CA LEU A 256 -20.61 7.31 7.02
C LEU A 256 -19.71 8.06 6.00
N SER A 257 -20.26 8.39 4.84
CA SER A 257 -19.62 9.20 3.80
C SER A 257 -20.63 10.07 3.04
N ASN A 258 -20.18 11.20 2.50
CA ASN A 258 -21.00 12.16 1.77
C ASN A 258 -20.27 12.68 0.53
N GLY A 259 -20.97 12.93 -0.57
CA GLY A 259 -20.38 13.47 -1.80
C GLY A 259 -20.58 12.50 -2.97
N GLN A 260 -19.53 12.28 -3.77
CA GLN A 260 -19.56 11.38 -4.91
C GLN A 260 -20.04 9.98 -4.51
N PHE A 261 -19.24 9.26 -3.72
CA PHE A 261 -19.72 8.09 -2.99
C PHE A 261 -20.33 8.55 -1.67
N SER A 262 -21.62 8.29 -1.47
CA SER A 262 -22.32 8.51 -0.20
C SER A 262 -22.91 7.20 0.31
N ALA A 263 -22.74 6.91 1.61
CA ALA A 263 -23.34 5.77 2.29
C ALA A 263 -23.99 6.24 3.60
N ALA A 264 -25.31 6.06 3.74
CA ALA A 264 -26.05 6.51 4.92
C ALA A 264 -27.21 5.61 5.30
N ALA A 265 -27.31 5.29 6.60
CA ALA A 265 -28.44 4.58 7.17
C ALA A 265 -29.66 5.49 7.26
N VAL A 266 -30.83 5.03 6.81
CA VAL A 266 -32.09 5.79 6.89
C VAL A 266 -33.05 5.14 7.87
N GLY A 267 -33.54 5.93 8.83
CA GLY A 267 -34.55 5.52 9.80
C GLY A 267 -35.44 6.68 10.22
N THR A 268 -35.97 6.60 11.43
CA THR A 268 -36.97 7.53 11.96
C THR A 268 -36.48 8.19 13.25
N VAL A 269 -36.83 9.45 13.46
CA VAL A 269 -36.61 10.19 14.71
C VAL A 269 -37.65 9.74 15.74
N THR A 270 -37.21 9.30 16.91
CA THR A 270 -38.07 9.00 18.06
C THR A 270 -38.44 10.27 18.80
N ALA A 271 -37.45 11.08 19.16
CA ALA A 271 -37.63 12.27 19.97
C ALA A 271 -36.60 13.34 19.64
N VAL A 272 -36.98 14.59 19.82
CA VAL A 272 -36.09 15.75 19.80
C VAL A 272 -36.15 16.38 21.19
N CYS A 273 -35.00 16.51 21.84
CA CYS A 273 -34.85 16.94 23.22
C CYS A 273 -33.86 18.11 23.24
N GLY A 274 -34.37 19.33 23.07
CA GLY A 274 -33.56 20.50 22.77
C GLY A 274 -32.88 20.38 21.41
N ALA A 275 -31.55 20.29 21.40
CA ALA A 275 -30.75 20.04 20.19
C ALA A 275 -30.44 18.55 19.97
N GLU A 276 -30.69 17.69 20.96
CA GLU A 276 -30.43 16.25 20.85
C GLU A 276 -31.57 15.54 20.12
N VAL A 277 -31.23 14.57 19.28
CA VAL A 277 -32.13 13.78 18.44
C VAL A 277 -31.89 12.32 18.77
N LEU A 278 -32.94 11.62 19.21
CA LEU A 278 -32.94 10.17 19.42
C LEU A 278 -33.62 9.49 18.24
N GLY A 279 -33.06 8.38 17.75
CA GLY A 279 -33.62 7.67 16.60
C GLY A 279 -33.30 6.18 16.59
N PHE A 280 -33.90 5.50 15.61
CA PHE A 280 -33.82 4.06 15.30
C PHE A 280 -34.36 3.11 16.39
N GLY A 281 -34.13 3.41 17.67
CA GLY A 281 -34.46 2.53 18.81
C GLY A 281 -33.67 1.22 18.84
N HIS A 282 -32.75 1.03 17.89
CA HIS A 282 -31.73 0.00 17.87
C HIS A 282 -30.44 0.60 17.27
N PRO A 283 -29.28 -0.04 17.46
CA PRO A 283 -28.01 0.45 16.91
C PRO A 283 -28.02 0.41 15.39
N PHE A 284 -27.24 1.31 14.78
CA PHE A 284 -26.93 1.31 13.36
C PHE A 284 -25.77 0.35 13.08
N GLY A 285 -24.60 0.61 13.66
CA GLY A 285 -23.35 -0.09 13.35
C GLY A 285 -22.49 -0.43 14.57
N TRP A 286 -23.04 -0.32 15.79
CA TRP A 286 -22.33 -0.60 17.05
C TRP A 286 -21.09 0.27 17.33
N SER A 287 -20.96 1.41 16.65
CA SER A 287 -19.78 2.28 16.74
C SER A 287 -19.59 2.95 18.12
N GLY A 288 -20.55 2.86 19.04
CA GLY A 288 -20.38 3.27 20.42
C GLY A 288 -20.50 4.78 20.60
N ALA A 289 -19.39 5.43 20.90
CA ALA A 289 -19.26 6.88 20.77
C ALA A 289 -18.74 7.16 19.35
N THR A 290 -19.44 7.99 18.59
CA THR A 290 -19.24 8.14 17.14
C THR A 290 -19.35 9.60 16.72
N THR A 291 -19.06 9.90 15.46
CA THR A 291 -19.08 11.27 14.90
C THR A 291 -19.76 11.32 13.54
N GLN A 292 -20.76 10.46 13.29
CA GLN A 292 -21.44 10.33 12.00
C GLN A 292 -22.12 11.64 11.53
N ALA A 293 -22.33 11.82 10.23
CA ALA A 293 -23.03 13.00 9.72
C ALA A 293 -24.54 12.77 9.78
N MET A 294 -25.24 13.51 10.64
CA MET A 294 -26.70 13.43 10.75
C MET A 294 -27.33 14.28 9.65
N ARG A 295 -28.25 13.69 8.87
CA ARG A 295 -28.88 14.29 7.69
C ARG A 295 -30.40 14.21 7.80
N SER A 296 -31.11 15.15 7.17
CA SER A 296 -32.53 14.94 6.84
C SER A 296 -32.66 13.93 5.69
N ALA A 297 -33.86 13.38 5.48
CA ALA A 297 -34.12 12.46 4.36
C ALA A 297 -35.58 12.55 3.87
N GLU A 298 -35.79 12.24 2.59
CA GLU A 298 -37.12 12.17 1.97
C GLU A 298 -37.43 10.72 1.56
N ALA A 299 -38.48 10.14 2.10
CA ALA A 299 -38.93 8.80 1.72
C ALA A 299 -39.64 8.85 0.35
N LEU A 300 -39.12 8.15 -0.65
CA LEU A 300 -39.76 8.06 -1.96
C LEU A 300 -40.92 7.06 -1.93
N TYR A 301 -40.67 5.89 -1.33
CA TYR A 301 -41.67 4.84 -1.09
C TYR A 301 -41.12 3.78 -0.11
N VAL A 302 -41.99 2.85 0.30
CA VAL A 302 -41.61 1.61 0.98
C VAL A 302 -41.77 0.45 0.00
N GLN A 303 -40.68 -0.26 -0.27
CA GLN A 303 -40.62 -1.44 -1.15
C GLN A 303 -41.13 -2.68 -0.40
N PRO A 304 -42.21 -3.34 -0.86
CA PRO A 304 -42.60 -4.65 -0.35
C PRO A 304 -41.54 -5.70 -0.69
N ASP A 305 -41.26 -6.60 0.25
CA ASP A 305 -40.36 -7.74 0.10
C ASP A 305 -41.10 -8.99 0.61
N SER A 306 -41.20 -10.03 -0.21
CA SER A 306 -41.86 -11.29 0.15
C SER A 306 -40.90 -12.35 0.69
N LEU A 307 -39.59 -12.14 0.55
CA LEU A 307 -38.53 -13.03 1.03
C LEU A 307 -37.89 -12.51 2.34
N GLY A 308 -38.08 -11.24 2.66
CA GLY A 308 -37.60 -10.60 3.88
C GLY A 308 -38.56 -9.55 4.43
N ALA A 309 -38.01 -8.56 5.14
CA ALA A 309 -38.78 -7.40 5.61
C ALA A 309 -38.86 -6.33 4.51
N PRO A 310 -40.02 -5.71 4.27
CA PRO A 310 -40.14 -4.52 3.41
C PRO A 310 -39.13 -3.43 3.83
N PHE A 311 -38.78 -2.48 2.94
CA PHE A 311 -37.78 -1.47 3.27
C PHE A 311 -38.07 -0.08 2.67
N LYS A 312 -37.69 0.97 3.41
CA LYS A 312 -37.81 2.37 2.98
C LYS A 312 -36.73 2.68 1.93
N VAL A 313 -37.15 3.25 0.80
CA VAL A 313 -36.27 3.84 -0.20
C VAL A 313 -36.38 5.36 -0.09
N ALA A 314 -35.27 6.02 0.22
CA ALA A 314 -35.22 7.46 0.50
C ALA A 314 -34.03 8.16 -0.15
N ASN A 315 -34.23 9.44 -0.48
CA ASN A 315 -33.17 10.38 -0.85
C ASN A 315 -32.55 11.02 0.40
N LEU A 316 -31.25 11.34 0.33
CA LEU A 316 -30.53 12.00 1.40
C LEU A 316 -30.62 13.53 1.26
N GLY A 317 -31.10 14.20 2.31
CA GLY A 317 -31.14 15.67 2.43
C GLY A 317 -29.80 16.27 2.88
N PRO A 318 -29.75 17.58 3.17
CA PRO A 318 -28.55 18.23 3.72
C PRO A 318 -28.09 17.61 5.05
N VAL A 319 -26.82 17.85 5.41
CA VAL A 319 -26.30 17.57 6.76
C VAL A 319 -26.86 18.62 7.73
N VAL A 320 -27.42 18.16 8.85
CA VAL A 320 -28.15 18.95 9.84
C VAL A 320 -27.53 18.88 11.24
N GLY A 321 -26.52 18.02 11.43
CA GLY A 321 -25.78 17.90 12.68
C GLY A 321 -24.84 16.70 12.72
N THR A 322 -24.46 16.29 13.94
CA THR A 322 -23.52 15.18 14.19
C THR A 322 -24.21 14.07 14.98
N GLY A 323 -24.18 12.83 14.48
CA GLY A 323 -24.45 11.62 15.24
C GLY A 323 -23.34 11.36 16.24
N THR A 324 -23.66 11.33 17.53
CA THR A 324 -22.69 11.26 18.63
C THR A 324 -22.70 9.93 19.38
N GLN A 325 -23.77 9.12 19.28
CA GLN A 325 -23.85 7.79 19.90
C GLN A 325 -24.56 6.78 18.99
N ASP A 326 -24.10 5.53 19.02
CA ASP A 326 -24.64 4.38 18.31
C ASP A 326 -24.56 3.15 19.23
N ARG A 327 -25.68 2.80 19.87
CA ARG A 327 -25.73 1.96 21.08
C ARG A 327 -26.94 1.01 21.07
N LEU A 328 -26.95 0.08 22.03
CA LEU A 328 -28.03 -0.87 22.33
C LEU A 328 -29.47 -0.35 22.11
N ALA A 329 -29.78 0.83 22.64
CA ALA A 329 -31.14 1.37 22.64
C ALA A 329 -31.43 2.33 21.47
N GLY A 330 -30.51 2.54 20.53
CA GLY A 330 -30.68 3.50 19.45
C GLY A 330 -29.44 4.34 19.14
N VAL A 331 -29.65 5.31 18.25
CA VAL A 331 -28.68 6.34 17.90
C VAL A 331 -29.06 7.68 18.56
N ARG A 332 -28.05 8.48 18.89
CA ARG A 332 -28.19 9.88 19.33
C ARG A 332 -27.39 10.78 18.40
N GLY A 333 -27.98 11.90 17.99
CA GLY A 333 -27.26 12.99 17.33
C GLY A 333 -27.59 14.35 17.92
N THR A 334 -26.82 15.36 17.56
CA THR A 334 -26.95 16.74 18.00
C THR A 334 -27.10 17.63 16.77
N LEU A 335 -28.16 18.43 16.70
CA LEU A 335 -28.39 19.40 15.63
C LEU A 335 -27.36 20.54 15.69
N GLY A 336 -26.95 21.05 14.53
CA GLY A 336 -26.03 22.20 14.42
C GLY A 336 -24.61 21.80 14.02
N PRO A 337 -23.67 21.60 14.98
CA PRO A 337 -22.28 21.30 14.66
C PRO A 337 -22.14 20.10 13.72
N LEU A 338 -21.32 20.27 12.68
CA LEU A 338 -21.00 19.22 11.71
C LEU A 338 -19.76 18.46 12.17
N PRO A 339 -19.64 17.15 11.86
CA PRO A 339 -18.46 16.39 12.23
C PRO A 339 -17.24 16.76 11.39
N ALA A 340 -16.05 16.50 11.93
CA ALA A 340 -14.84 16.48 11.13
C ALA A 340 -14.94 15.37 10.07
N THR A 341 -14.32 15.60 8.91
CA THR A 341 -14.34 14.66 7.79
C THR A 341 -12.96 14.56 7.17
N VAL A 342 -12.65 13.39 6.62
CA VAL A 342 -11.47 13.14 5.79
C VAL A 342 -11.89 13.30 4.34
N PRO A 343 -11.47 14.36 3.63
CA PRO A 343 -11.67 14.48 2.20
C PRO A 343 -10.91 13.39 1.45
N LEU A 344 -11.66 12.60 0.68
CA LEU A 344 -11.16 11.75 -0.37
C LEU A 344 -11.44 12.40 -1.72
N ARG A 345 -10.40 12.61 -2.53
CA ARG A 345 -10.48 13.29 -3.82
C ARG A 345 -9.99 12.43 -4.97
N THR A 346 -10.61 12.58 -6.13
CA THR A 346 -10.14 12.02 -7.40
C THR A 346 -9.96 13.11 -8.45
N SER A 347 -8.93 12.97 -9.30
CA SER A 347 -8.68 13.81 -10.48
C SER A 347 -8.20 12.92 -11.63
N LEU A 348 -9.13 12.51 -12.47
CA LEU A 348 -8.93 11.44 -13.47
C LEU A 348 -9.25 11.95 -14.88
N ARG A 349 -8.61 11.38 -15.91
CA ARG A 349 -8.89 11.71 -17.31
C ARG A 349 -8.68 10.50 -18.25
N PRO A 350 -9.40 10.41 -19.38
CA PRO A 350 -9.06 9.48 -20.45
C PRO A 350 -7.67 9.79 -21.05
N SER A 351 -6.87 8.76 -21.31
CA SER A 351 -5.56 8.86 -21.96
C SER A 351 -5.68 9.27 -23.42
N GLU A 352 -6.76 8.88 -24.08
CA GLU A 352 -7.13 9.19 -25.47
C GLU A 352 -7.52 10.67 -25.65
N GLY A 353 -7.72 11.38 -24.54
CA GLY A 353 -8.11 12.79 -24.49
C GLY A 353 -9.56 12.98 -24.04
N GLY A 354 -9.78 13.94 -23.15
CA GLY A 354 -11.09 14.26 -22.59
C GLY A 354 -11.00 15.31 -21.48
N PRO A 355 -12.14 15.75 -20.92
CA PRO A 355 -12.14 16.59 -19.74
C PRO A 355 -11.60 15.81 -18.53
N VAL A 356 -10.84 16.49 -17.66
CA VAL A 356 -10.54 15.94 -16.32
C VAL A 356 -11.84 15.88 -15.53
N ARG A 357 -12.19 14.69 -15.03
CA ARG A 357 -13.28 14.50 -14.07
C ARG A 357 -12.69 14.58 -12.67
N THR A 358 -13.29 15.40 -11.81
CA THR A 358 -12.92 15.51 -10.41
C THR A 358 -14.03 15.01 -9.50
N GLY A 359 -13.65 14.33 -8.43
CA GLY A 359 -14.54 13.76 -7.43
C GLY A 359 -14.15 14.20 -6.03
N THR A 360 -15.13 14.26 -5.13
CA THR A 360 -14.86 14.40 -3.69
C THR A 360 -15.90 13.62 -2.89
N THR A 361 -15.42 12.85 -1.91
CA THR A 361 -16.22 12.22 -0.86
C THR A 361 -15.63 12.66 0.48
N GLU A 362 -16.45 13.29 1.31
CA GLU A 362 -16.14 13.60 2.70
C GLU A 362 -16.48 12.36 3.55
N VAL A 363 -15.46 11.65 4.03
CA VAL A 363 -15.63 10.47 4.88
C VAL A 363 -15.68 10.88 6.34
N VAL A 364 -16.66 10.36 7.07
CA VAL A 364 -16.97 10.81 8.44
C VAL A 364 -16.39 9.88 9.50
N SER A 365 -16.20 8.60 9.19
CA SER A 365 -15.66 7.60 10.11
C SER A 365 -14.31 7.08 9.58
N PRO A 366 -13.21 7.18 10.35
CA PRO A 366 -11.90 6.65 9.93
C PRO A 366 -11.92 5.16 9.60
N SER A 367 -12.67 4.35 10.35
CA SER A 367 -12.82 2.91 10.10
C SER A 367 -13.63 2.57 8.84
N PHE A 368 -14.30 3.55 8.24
CA PHE A 368 -15.00 3.41 6.95
C PHE A 368 -14.19 4.00 5.78
N LEU A 369 -13.07 4.68 6.05
CA LEU A 369 -12.26 5.33 5.02
C LEU A 369 -11.76 4.38 3.93
N PRO A 370 -11.27 3.16 4.21
CA PRO A 370 -10.87 2.23 3.14
C PRO A 370 -12.02 1.78 2.25
N THR A 371 -13.18 1.45 2.84
CA THR A 371 -14.39 1.04 2.09
C THR A 371 -14.96 2.20 1.27
N ALA A 372 -14.95 3.41 1.82
CA ALA A 372 -15.31 4.61 1.07
C ALA A 372 -14.30 4.90 -0.05
N ALA A 373 -12.99 4.66 0.17
CA ALA A 373 -11.95 4.78 -0.83
C ALA A 373 -12.17 3.84 -2.00
N PHE A 374 -12.42 2.55 -1.72
CA PHE A 374 -12.74 1.56 -2.74
C PHE A 374 -13.89 2.02 -3.65
N TYR A 375 -15.08 2.29 -3.07
CA TYR A 375 -16.26 2.63 -3.88
C TYR A 375 -16.18 4.00 -4.56
N HIS A 376 -15.49 4.98 -3.96
CA HIS A 376 -15.24 6.27 -4.59
C HIS A 376 -14.31 6.13 -5.79
N VAL A 377 -13.20 5.41 -5.67
CA VAL A 377 -12.18 5.26 -6.72
C VAL A 377 -12.74 4.44 -7.88
N VAL A 378 -13.35 3.27 -7.63
CA VAL A 378 -13.95 2.47 -8.72
C VAL A 378 -15.09 3.23 -9.42
N GLY A 379 -15.92 3.97 -8.67
CA GLY A 379 -16.97 4.82 -9.25
C GLY A 379 -16.42 5.98 -10.07
N ALA A 380 -15.31 6.59 -9.64
CA ALA A 380 -14.62 7.65 -10.38
C ALA A 380 -14.00 7.12 -11.69
N LEU A 381 -13.39 5.93 -11.64
CA LEU A 381 -12.75 5.28 -12.79
C LEU A 381 -13.79 4.81 -13.80
N ASP A 382 -14.84 4.09 -13.37
CA ASP A 382 -15.96 3.67 -14.23
C ASP A 382 -16.62 4.90 -14.91
N ALA A 383 -16.83 5.98 -14.15
CA ALA A 383 -17.39 7.22 -14.71
C ALA A 383 -16.42 7.94 -15.66
N THR A 384 -15.11 7.86 -15.44
CA THR A 384 -14.11 8.50 -16.32
C THR A 384 -13.91 7.73 -17.63
N ALA A 385 -13.91 6.39 -17.56
CA ALA A 385 -13.86 5.51 -18.72
C ALA A 385 -15.19 5.50 -19.52
N ASP A 386 -16.31 5.89 -18.91
CA ASP A 386 -17.66 5.90 -19.49
C ASP A 386 -18.15 4.51 -19.96
N ARG A 387 -17.55 3.44 -19.44
CA ARG A 387 -17.84 2.03 -19.76
C ARG A 387 -17.38 1.09 -18.64
N LEU A 388 -17.93 -0.12 -18.64
CA LEU A 388 -17.40 -1.26 -17.88
C LEU A 388 -16.65 -2.19 -18.84
N GLY A 389 -15.36 -2.42 -18.61
CA GLY A 389 -14.55 -3.30 -19.45
C GLY A 389 -13.05 -3.11 -19.24
N GLY A 390 -12.27 -3.88 -19.98
CA GLY A 390 -10.81 -3.88 -19.91
C GLY A 390 -10.13 -2.59 -20.37
N GLY A 391 -8.83 -2.49 -20.18
CA GLY A 391 -8.02 -1.30 -20.45
C GLY A 391 -6.83 -1.23 -19.51
N VAL A 392 -6.29 -0.02 -19.35
CA VAL A 392 -5.21 0.29 -18.39
C VAL A 392 -5.61 1.46 -17.51
N VAL A 393 -5.29 1.37 -16.23
CA VAL A 393 -5.48 2.43 -15.23
C VAL A 393 -4.12 2.75 -14.62
N GLU A 394 -3.69 4.00 -14.76
CA GLU A 394 -2.47 4.53 -14.14
C GLU A 394 -2.89 5.55 -13.07
N THR A 395 -2.45 5.37 -11.81
CA THR A 395 -2.79 6.30 -10.73
C THR A 395 -1.60 6.66 -9.88
N THR A 396 -1.69 7.80 -9.21
CA THR A 396 -0.85 8.18 -8.08
C THR A 396 -1.74 8.53 -6.91
N THR A 397 -1.61 7.76 -5.85
CA THR A 397 -2.32 7.93 -4.59
C THR A 397 -1.41 8.65 -3.61
N THR A 398 -1.90 9.76 -3.06
CA THR A 398 -1.25 10.45 -1.95
C THR A 398 -2.17 10.40 -0.73
N VAL A 399 -1.64 9.94 0.39
CA VAL A 399 -2.32 9.96 1.70
C VAL A 399 -1.51 10.87 2.61
N ARG A 400 -2.16 11.81 3.29
CA ARG A 400 -1.53 12.69 4.30
C ARG A 400 -2.16 12.44 5.65
N GLY A 401 -1.35 12.51 6.69
CA GLY A 401 -1.80 12.26 8.04
C GLY A 401 -0.87 12.80 9.11
N HIS A 402 -1.27 12.59 10.37
CA HIS A 402 -0.47 12.90 11.56
C HIS A 402 -0.37 11.70 12.51
N ARG A 403 0.67 11.71 13.34
CA ARG A 403 0.89 10.78 14.45
C ARG A 403 0.32 11.34 15.76
N PRO A 404 0.16 10.53 16.83
CA PRO A 404 -0.29 11.00 18.14
C PRO A 404 0.56 12.13 18.75
N ASP A 405 1.84 12.23 18.39
CA ASP A 405 2.76 13.29 18.83
C ASP A 405 2.71 14.57 17.97
N GLY A 406 1.89 14.60 16.92
CA GLY A 406 1.75 15.72 16.00
C GLY A 406 2.73 15.75 14.84
N ARG A 407 3.63 14.77 14.68
CA ARG A 407 4.45 14.63 13.45
C ARG A 407 3.55 14.28 12.27
N SER A 408 3.68 15.02 11.16
CA SER A 408 3.02 14.68 9.90
C SER A 408 3.70 13.49 9.21
N TRP A 409 2.95 12.71 8.45
CA TRP A 409 3.44 11.66 7.56
C TRP A 409 2.75 11.75 6.20
N THR A 410 3.33 11.12 5.17
CA THR A 410 2.76 11.10 3.82
C THR A 410 3.15 9.82 3.10
N LEU A 411 2.16 9.09 2.59
CA LEU A 411 2.36 8.07 1.56
C LEU A 411 2.19 8.74 0.19
N ARG A 412 3.07 8.43 -0.77
CA ARG A 412 2.85 8.77 -2.18
C ARG A 412 3.29 7.63 -3.10
N ARG A 413 2.35 6.79 -3.52
CA ARG A 413 2.57 5.62 -4.38
C ARG A 413 1.95 5.84 -5.76
N SER A 414 2.67 5.44 -6.81
CA SER A 414 2.15 5.37 -8.18
C SER A 414 1.97 3.91 -8.57
N ASP A 415 0.87 3.59 -9.25
CA ASP A 415 0.54 2.21 -9.64
C ASP A 415 -0.15 2.11 -11.00
N LEU A 416 -0.10 0.92 -11.59
CA LEU A 416 -0.56 0.61 -12.94
C LEU A 416 -1.26 -0.75 -12.96
N HIS A 417 -2.55 -0.78 -13.29
CA HIS A 417 -3.34 -2.01 -13.41
C HIS A 417 -3.89 -2.15 -14.84
N ALA A 418 -4.00 -3.39 -15.33
CA ALA A 418 -4.50 -3.68 -16.68
C ALA A 418 -5.40 -4.90 -16.68
N SER A 419 -6.50 -4.86 -17.43
CA SER A 419 -7.44 -6.00 -17.51
C SER A 419 -8.04 -6.13 -18.90
N THR A 420 -8.41 -7.36 -19.30
CA THR A 420 -8.88 -7.62 -20.67
C THR A 420 -10.37 -7.27 -20.83
N GLU A 421 -10.84 -7.11 -22.08
CA GLU A 421 -12.24 -6.76 -22.36
C GLU A 421 -13.26 -7.78 -21.79
N GLY A 422 -12.85 -9.05 -21.68
CA GLY A 422 -13.67 -10.12 -21.09
C GLY A 422 -13.72 -10.15 -19.57
N SER A 423 -12.87 -9.39 -18.87
CA SER A 423 -12.77 -9.38 -17.41
C SER A 423 -13.42 -8.16 -16.75
N ALA A 424 -14.46 -7.61 -17.41
CA ALA A 424 -15.46 -6.68 -16.87
C ALA A 424 -14.94 -5.54 -15.97
N GLY A 425 -13.77 -4.99 -16.31
CA GLY A 425 -13.16 -3.88 -15.58
C GLY A 425 -12.61 -4.27 -14.21
N GLU A 426 -11.82 -5.33 -14.15
CA GLU A 426 -10.91 -5.64 -13.03
C GLU A 426 -9.92 -4.49 -12.78
N ALA A 427 -9.30 -3.87 -13.78
CA ALA A 427 -8.28 -2.83 -13.54
C ALA A 427 -8.77 -1.63 -12.68
N PRO A 428 -10.00 -1.08 -12.89
CA PRO A 428 -10.61 -0.14 -11.94
C PRO A 428 -10.87 -0.69 -10.54
N VAL A 429 -11.12 -2.00 -10.41
CA VAL A 429 -11.36 -2.70 -9.14
C VAL A 429 -10.04 -2.93 -8.42
N GLU A 430 -9.01 -3.48 -9.06
CA GLU A 430 -7.67 -3.67 -8.48
C GLU A 430 -7.04 -2.33 -8.06
N THR A 431 -7.15 -1.29 -8.89
CA THR A 431 -6.74 0.07 -8.51
C THR A 431 -7.45 0.53 -7.24
N ALA A 432 -8.75 0.27 -7.11
CA ALA A 432 -9.51 0.61 -5.92
C ALA A 432 -9.16 -0.29 -4.71
N PHE A 433 -8.81 -1.56 -4.93
CA PHE A 433 -8.29 -2.48 -3.91
C PHE A 433 -6.96 -1.98 -3.37
N GLY A 434 -5.98 -1.65 -4.22
CA GLY A 434 -4.66 -1.16 -3.79
C GLY A 434 -4.73 0.13 -2.96
N VAL A 435 -5.65 1.04 -3.28
CA VAL A 435 -5.92 2.24 -2.45
C VAL A 435 -6.52 1.86 -1.09
N ALA A 436 -7.48 0.93 -1.08
CA ALA A 436 -8.15 0.50 0.15
C ALA A 436 -7.21 -0.31 1.06
N SER A 437 -6.42 -1.25 0.54
CA SER A 437 -5.47 -2.06 1.30
C SER A 437 -4.36 -1.21 1.92
N SER A 438 -3.81 -0.24 1.16
CA SER A 438 -2.85 0.74 1.68
C SER A 438 -3.42 1.51 2.88
N LEU A 439 -4.71 1.88 2.85
CA LEU A 439 -5.38 2.54 3.97
C LEU A 439 -5.69 1.57 5.12
N GLU A 440 -6.03 0.31 4.84
CA GLU A 440 -6.27 -0.72 5.86
C GLU A 440 -4.99 -1.03 6.65
N GLN A 441 -3.84 -1.19 5.98
CA GLN A 441 -2.54 -1.41 6.62
C GLN A 441 -2.10 -0.19 7.45
N LEU A 442 -2.17 1.03 6.90
CA LEU A 442 -1.76 2.24 7.62
C LEU A 442 -2.66 2.56 8.83
N ILE A 443 -3.98 2.41 8.72
CA ILE A 443 -4.93 2.72 9.81
C ILE A 443 -5.02 1.57 10.82
N GLY A 444 -4.83 0.33 10.37
CA GLY A 444 -4.92 -0.89 11.16
C GLY A 444 -3.62 -1.31 11.86
N ASN A 445 -2.49 -0.66 11.59
CA ASN A 445 -1.19 -0.97 12.21
C ASN A 445 -1.26 -1.04 13.75
N GLU A 446 -0.48 -1.94 14.34
CA GLU A 446 -0.50 -2.19 15.79
C GLU A 446 0.35 -1.19 16.61
N PHE A 447 1.33 -0.54 15.98
CA PHE A 447 2.36 0.27 16.66
C PHE A 447 1.84 1.62 17.16
N GLU A 448 1.16 2.39 16.29
CA GLU A 448 0.59 3.69 16.67
C GLU A 448 -0.68 4.06 15.91
N ARG A 449 -1.66 4.62 16.65
CA ARG A 449 -2.92 5.10 16.08
C ARG A 449 -2.71 6.43 15.35
N VAL A 450 -2.34 6.34 14.08
CA VAL A 450 -2.23 7.50 13.17
C VAL A 450 -3.61 8.04 12.75
N THR A 451 -3.65 9.30 12.33
CA THR A 451 -4.82 9.93 11.69
C THR A 451 -4.54 10.19 10.22
N VAL A 452 -5.56 10.08 9.38
CA VAL A 452 -5.52 10.51 7.97
C VAL A 452 -6.28 11.83 7.85
N ASP A 453 -5.67 12.83 7.22
CA ASP A 453 -6.26 14.15 7.00
C ASP A 453 -6.84 14.31 5.59
N GLU A 454 -6.22 13.68 4.58
CA GLU A 454 -6.66 13.72 3.19
C GLU A 454 -6.17 12.48 2.42
N VAL A 455 -7.00 12.00 1.49
CA VAL A 455 -6.61 11.04 0.46
C VAL A 455 -6.88 11.65 -0.91
N SER A 456 -5.89 11.65 -1.81
CA SER A 456 -6.04 12.14 -3.18
C SER A 456 -5.50 11.15 -4.20
N VAL A 457 -6.32 10.77 -5.18
CA VAL A 457 -5.96 9.85 -6.28
C VAL A 457 -6.02 10.62 -7.60
N GLU A 458 -4.87 10.78 -8.25
CA GLU A 458 -4.74 11.43 -9.56
C GLU A 458 -4.34 10.37 -10.60
N GLY A 459 -4.79 10.46 -11.85
CA GLY A 459 -4.48 9.40 -12.81
C GLY A 459 -5.14 9.47 -14.18
N THR A 460 -4.98 8.39 -14.93
CA THR A 460 -5.55 8.20 -16.28
C THR A 460 -6.20 6.83 -16.44
N THR A 461 -7.16 6.77 -17.36
CA THR A 461 -7.79 5.54 -17.83
C THR A 461 -7.61 5.42 -19.33
N SER A 462 -7.25 4.25 -19.86
CA SER A 462 -7.13 3.99 -21.30
C SER A 462 -7.93 2.77 -21.73
N GLU A 463 -8.44 2.79 -22.95
CA GLU A 463 -9.05 1.63 -23.62
C GLU A 463 -8.02 0.71 -24.27
N GLU A 464 -6.81 1.20 -24.54
CA GLU A 464 -5.74 0.40 -25.11
C GLU A 464 -5.15 -0.55 -24.07
N TYR A 465 -5.69 -1.79 -24.03
CA TYR A 465 -5.10 -2.86 -23.25
C TYR A 465 -3.69 -3.19 -23.76
N ARG A 466 -2.71 -3.04 -22.86
CA ARG A 466 -1.31 -3.41 -23.06
C ARG A 466 -0.81 -4.14 -21.83
N ASP A 467 -0.14 -5.26 -22.07
CA ASP A 467 0.56 -6.05 -21.04
C ASP A 467 1.92 -6.54 -21.56
N LEU A 468 2.67 -7.14 -20.65
CA LEU A 468 3.89 -7.89 -20.87
C LEU A 468 3.73 -9.26 -20.22
N THR A 469 3.83 -10.36 -20.96
CA THR A 469 3.87 -11.71 -20.35
C THR A 469 5.31 -12.15 -20.13
N VAL A 470 5.64 -12.66 -18.93
CA VAL A 470 6.90 -13.38 -18.67
C VAL A 470 6.93 -14.67 -19.49
N VAL A 471 7.73 -14.70 -20.56
CA VAL A 471 7.85 -15.88 -21.44
C VAL A 471 9.12 -16.69 -21.20
N GLY A 472 10.13 -16.12 -20.56
CA GLY A 472 11.34 -16.81 -20.14
C GLY A 472 12.13 -15.99 -19.12
N VAL A 473 12.93 -16.66 -18.30
CA VAL A 473 13.86 -16.04 -17.36
C VAL A 473 15.20 -16.75 -17.52
N LYS A 474 16.30 -16.00 -17.42
CA LYS A 474 17.66 -16.54 -17.42
C LYS A 474 18.47 -15.91 -16.30
N VAL A 475 19.34 -16.69 -15.69
CA VAL A 475 20.27 -16.23 -14.65
C VAL A 475 21.70 -16.55 -15.09
N ARG A 476 22.63 -15.65 -14.81
CA ARG A 476 24.05 -15.86 -15.11
C ARG A 476 24.69 -16.68 -14.00
N ALA A 477 25.07 -17.92 -14.31
CA ALA A 477 25.77 -18.78 -13.37
C ALA A 477 27.22 -18.32 -13.13
N ALA A 478 27.84 -18.77 -12.03
CA ALA A 478 29.25 -18.60 -11.65
C ALA A 478 30.29 -19.11 -12.69
N SER A 479 29.82 -19.70 -13.78
CA SER A 479 30.61 -20.07 -14.97
C SER A 479 30.63 -19.00 -16.05
N GLY A 480 29.96 -17.86 -15.84
CA GLY A 480 29.69 -16.83 -16.85
C GLY A 480 28.55 -17.17 -17.83
N ARG A 481 28.03 -18.41 -17.81
CA ARG A 481 26.99 -18.91 -18.72
C ARG A 481 25.59 -18.51 -18.23
N TRP A 482 24.78 -17.98 -19.14
CA TRP A 482 23.33 -17.84 -18.95
C TRP A 482 22.64 -19.21 -18.96
N VAL A 483 21.90 -19.53 -17.91
CA VAL A 483 21.05 -20.72 -17.76
C VAL A 483 19.60 -20.25 -17.75
N ALA A 484 18.69 -20.95 -18.43
CA ALA A 484 17.27 -20.60 -18.45
C ALA A 484 16.47 -21.37 -17.38
N ALA A 485 15.33 -20.82 -16.98
CA ALA A 485 14.38 -21.50 -16.11
C ALA A 485 13.99 -22.89 -16.67
N GLY A 486 14.22 -23.94 -15.88
CA GLY A 486 13.99 -25.34 -16.26
C GLY A 486 15.18 -26.09 -16.89
N ASP A 487 16.33 -25.45 -17.07
CA ASP A 487 17.56 -26.10 -17.58
C ASP A 487 18.43 -26.75 -16.46
N GLY A 488 17.89 -26.88 -15.24
CA GLY A 488 18.58 -27.36 -14.02
C GLY A 488 19.13 -26.22 -13.14
N PRO A 489 19.69 -26.54 -11.95
CA PRO A 489 20.05 -25.56 -10.94
C PRO A 489 21.16 -24.60 -11.38
N VAL A 490 21.02 -23.34 -10.96
CA VAL A 490 21.96 -22.26 -11.28
C VAL A 490 22.89 -22.02 -10.11
N ARG A 491 24.19 -22.27 -10.32
CA ARG A 491 25.23 -21.93 -9.34
C ARG A 491 25.44 -20.43 -9.27
N LEU A 492 25.02 -19.82 -8.18
CA LEU A 492 25.28 -18.44 -7.78
C LEU A 492 26.54 -18.36 -6.91
N VAL A 493 27.10 -17.17 -6.72
CA VAL A 493 28.26 -16.96 -5.83
C VAL A 493 27.82 -16.13 -4.62
N ALA A 494 28.12 -16.60 -3.42
CA ALA A 494 27.85 -15.84 -2.20
C ALA A 494 28.57 -14.49 -2.21
N GLY A 495 27.91 -13.42 -1.76
CA GLY A 495 28.44 -12.06 -1.70
C GLY A 495 28.45 -11.35 -3.07
N THR A 496 27.67 -11.81 -4.04
CA THR A 496 27.60 -11.21 -5.39
C THR A 496 26.18 -10.87 -5.78
N ARG A 497 25.99 -10.04 -6.81
CA ARG A 497 24.68 -9.86 -7.43
C ARG A 497 24.43 -10.85 -8.57
N ALA A 498 23.44 -11.72 -8.39
CA ALA A 498 22.97 -12.62 -9.43
C ALA A 498 22.33 -11.81 -10.57
N GLN A 499 22.92 -11.84 -11.76
CA GLN A 499 22.40 -11.16 -12.95
C GLN A 499 21.25 -11.96 -13.57
N VAL A 500 20.09 -11.32 -13.73
CA VAL A 500 18.85 -11.91 -14.24
C VAL A 500 18.41 -11.21 -15.52
N GLN A 501 17.96 -11.98 -16.51
CA GLN A 501 17.34 -11.51 -17.75
C GLN A 501 15.93 -12.06 -17.88
N VAL A 502 14.94 -11.17 -17.83
CA VAL A 502 13.53 -11.52 -17.99
C VAL A 502 13.10 -11.23 -19.42
N LEU A 503 12.68 -12.28 -20.13
CA LEU A 503 12.17 -12.20 -21.48
C LEU A 503 10.66 -11.97 -21.40
N LEU A 504 10.25 -10.75 -21.75
CA LEU A 504 8.87 -10.30 -21.76
C LEU A 504 8.33 -10.28 -23.19
N ARG A 505 7.08 -10.70 -23.38
CA ARG A 505 6.37 -10.63 -24.66
C ARG A 505 5.19 -9.66 -24.54
N PRO A 506 5.17 -8.53 -25.27
CA PRO A 506 4.04 -7.61 -25.27
C PRO A 506 2.74 -8.24 -25.79
N TYR A 507 1.60 -7.75 -25.32
CA TYR A 507 0.28 -8.13 -25.82
C TYR A 507 0.22 -8.10 -27.36
N ARG A 508 -0.33 -9.17 -27.97
CA ARG A 508 -0.45 -9.37 -29.43
C ARG A 508 0.87 -9.25 -30.22
N SER A 509 2.03 -9.38 -29.57
CA SER A 509 3.34 -9.44 -30.23
C SER A 509 3.92 -10.85 -30.24
N THR A 510 4.77 -11.14 -31.22
CA THR A 510 5.67 -12.31 -31.23
C THR A 510 7.12 -11.95 -30.90
N ALA A 511 7.45 -10.65 -30.85
CA ALA A 511 8.76 -10.17 -30.42
C ALA A 511 8.88 -10.25 -28.90
N THR A 512 10.11 -10.45 -28.42
CA THR A 512 10.45 -10.39 -26.98
C THR A 512 11.33 -9.20 -26.69
N VAL A 513 11.13 -8.61 -25.52
CA VAL A 513 11.98 -7.59 -24.90
C VAL A 513 12.71 -8.26 -23.75
N THR A 514 14.00 -7.94 -23.55
CA THR A 514 14.76 -8.44 -22.39
C THR A 514 14.90 -7.31 -21.39
N VAL A 515 14.43 -7.53 -20.17
CA VAL A 515 14.60 -6.63 -19.03
C VAL A 515 15.68 -7.23 -18.12
N PRO A 516 16.82 -6.56 -17.92
CA PRO A 516 17.79 -6.96 -16.92
C PRO A 516 17.33 -6.54 -15.52
N LEU A 517 17.60 -7.37 -14.53
CA LEU A 517 17.62 -7.00 -13.11
C LEU A 517 18.70 -7.81 -12.39
N SER A 518 18.95 -7.49 -11.13
CA SER A 518 19.90 -8.22 -10.29
C SER A 518 19.33 -8.45 -8.90
N VAL A 519 19.73 -9.54 -8.26
CA VAL A 519 19.35 -9.91 -6.88
C VAL A 519 20.62 -10.13 -6.06
N VAL A 520 20.66 -9.62 -4.83
CA VAL A 520 21.80 -9.82 -3.92
C VAL A 520 21.83 -11.28 -3.47
N VAL A 521 22.98 -11.93 -3.55
CA VAL A 521 23.23 -13.25 -2.98
C VAL A 521 24.00 -13.06 -1.67
N PRO A 522 23.41 -13.36 -0.49
CA PRO A 522 24.04 -13.09 0.80
C PRO A 522 25.46 -13.70 0.93
N ALA A 523 26.42 -12.95 1.48
CA ALA A 523 27.81 -13.42 1.66
C ALA A 523 27.92 -14.69 2.53
N GLY A 524 27.05 -14.83 3.54
CA GLY A 524 27.01 -16.00 4.43
C GLY A 524 26.35 -17.25 3.84
N SER A 525 25.72 -17.19 2.66
CA SER A 525 24.89 -18.29 2.12
C SER A 525 25.65 -19.36 1.32
N ALA A 526 26.99 -19.39 1.38
CA ALA A 526 27.79 -20.38 0.67
C ALA A 526 27.54 -21.81 1.19
N GLY A 527 26.92 -22.66 0.36
CA GLY A 527 26.45 -23.99 0.74
C GLY A 527 24.92 -24.14 0.71
N SER A 528 24.18 -23.02 0.77
CA SER A 528 22.71 -23.02 0.64
C SER A 528 22.23 -23.43 -0.74
N ALA A 529 21.03 -23.97 -0.79
CA ALA A 529 20.23 -24.17 -2.00
C ALA A 529 18.85 -23.52 -1.84
N GLY A 530 18.11 -23.36 -2.94
CA GLY A 530 16.77 -22.79 -2.88
C GLY A 530 16.20 -22.44 -4.25
N GLU A 531 15.31 -21.45 -4.29
CA GLU A 531 14.58 -21.05 -5.47
C GLU A 531 14.70 -19.54 -5.73
N MET A 532 14.91 -19.15 -6.98
CA MET A 532 14.71 -17.79 -7.45
C MET A 532 13.41 -17.70 -8.25
N TRP A 533 12.37 -17.11 -7.67
CA TRP A 533 11.12 -16.79 -8.37
C TRP A 533 11.25 -15.43 -9.07
N VAL A 534 10.77 -15.33 -10.31
CA VAL A 534 10.82 -14.08 -11.07
C VAL A 534 9.51 -13.85 -11.83
N GLY A 535 8.81 -12.76 -11.53
CA GLY A 535 7.48 -12.46 -12.07
C GLY A 535 7.16 -10.96 -12.14
N GLY A 536 5.94 -10.63 -12.56
CA GLY A 536 5.43 -9.25 -12.53
C GLY A 536 4.98 -8.82 -11.13
N GLY A 537 5.03 -7.52 -10.83
CA GLY A 537 4.63 -6.98 -9.52
C GLY A 537 3.15 -7.14 -9.16
N ASP A 538 2.29 -7.30 -10.16
CA ASP A 538 0.84 -7.61 -10.02
C ASP A 538 0.56 -9.12 -10.22
N ALA A 539 1.58 -9.92 -10.57
CA ALA A 539 1.42 -11.29 -11.06
C ALA A 539 1.27 -12.34 -9.95
N GLY A 540 0.62 -11.95 -8.84
CA GLY A 540 0.26 -12.80 -7.71
C GLY A 540 1.40 -13.13 -6.75
N TYR A 541 1.29 -12.63 -5.51
CA TYR A 541 1.72 -13.28 -4.28
C TYR A 541 3.00 -14.15 -4.35
N GLY A 542 4.14 -13.51 -4.67
CA GLY A 542 5.47 -14.03 -4.33
C GLY A 542 5.76 -13.90 -2.83
N PHE A 543 6.89 -14.43 -2.37
CA PHE A 543 7.32 -14.49 -0.97
C PHE A 543 7.40 -13.11 -0.28
N ALA A 544 7.56 -11.99 -1.01
CA ALA A 544 7.48 -10.65 -0.41
C ALA A 544 6.03 -10.11 -0.31
N GLY A 545 5.09 -10.63 -1.10
CA GLY A 545 3.67 -10.27 -1.03
C GLY A 545 2.98 -10.79 0.24
N SER A 546 3.51 -11.88 0.80
CA SER A 546 3.08 -12.48 2.07
C SER A 546 3.55 -11.73 3.34
N LEU A 547 4.36 -10.67 3.20
CA LEU A 547 4.79 -9.83 4.35
C LEU A 547 3.74 -8.79 4.81
N LEU A 548 2.58 -8.71 4.15
CA LEU A 548 1.62 -7.60 4.33
C LEU A 548 0.19 -8.02 4.75
N VAL A 549 -0.11 -9.32 4.84
CA VAL A 549 -1.37 -9.90 5.35
C VAL A 549 -1.13 -11.33 5.84
N ASP A 550 -1.85 -11.76 6.90
CA ASP A 550 -1.86 -13.04 7.67
C ASP A 550 -1.76 -14.42 6.93
N ASP A 551 -1.40 -14.50 5.65
CA ASP A 551 -1.50 -15.72 4.82
C ASP A 551 -0.16 -16.48 4.65
N LEU A 552 0.79 -16.29 5.58
CA LEU A 552 2.04 -17.09 5.69
C LEU A 552 1.83 -18.51 6.25
N GLY A 553 0.61 -18.85 6.67
CA GLY A 553 0.27 -20.07 7.41
C GLY A 553 0.37 -21.40 6.64
N TYR A 554 1.24 -21.51 5.64
CA TYR A 554 1.43 -22.75 4.86
C TYR A 554 2.88 -23.24 4.66
N TRP A 555 3.93 -22.42 4.80
CA TRP A 555 5.32 -22.85 4.53
C TRP A 555 6.45 -22.23 5.39
N ALA A 556 6.13 -21.50 6.47
CA ALA A 556 7.11 -21.10 7.48
C ALA A 556 6.63 -21.52 8.89
N GLY A 557 7.53 -22.09 9.68
CA GLY A 557 7.39 -22.20 11.12
C GLY A 557 8.09 -20.98 11.72
N ASP A 558 7.36 -20.23 12.53
CA ASP A 558 7.60 -18.82 12.89
C ASP A 558 7.58 -17.82 11.71
N GLU A 559 7.38 -16.55 12.06
CA GLU A 559 7.13 -15.45 11.11
C GLU A 559 8.43 -14.70 10.80
N PRO A 560 8.70 -14.32 9.54
CA PRO A 560 9.80 -13.41 9.24
C PRO A 560 9.58 -12.10 10.02
N GLU A 561 10.64 -11.55 10.63
CA GLU A 561 10.54 -10.37 11.51
C GLU A 561 9.72 -9.26 10.83
N GLY A 562 8.47 -9.11 11.30
CA GLY A 562 7.55 -8.09 10.83
C GLY A 562 8.07 -6.68 11.13
N PRO A 563 7.47 -5.64 10.52
CA PRO A 563 7.92 -4.26 10.75
C PRO A 563 7.95 -3.93 12.25
N GLU A 564 9.02 -3.34 12.76
CA GLU A 564 9.16 -2.99 14.19
C GLU A 564 8.36 -1.71 14.56
N GLY A 565 7.84 -0.99 13.55
CA GLY A 565 7.13 0.27 13.77
C GLY A 565 6.43 0.84 12.53
N PHE A 566 5.60 1.86 12.76
CA PHE A 566 4.84 2.53 11.69
C PHE A 566 5.71 3.15 10.58
N ASP A 567 6.96 3.53 10.87
CA ASP A 567 7.89 3.99 9.83
C ASP A 567 8.20 2.89 8.80
N GLU A 568 8.33 1.64 9.25
CA GLU A 568 8.59 0.48 8.40
C GLU A 568 7.32 0.00 7.69
N VAL A 569 6.16 0.03 8.36
CA VAL A 569 4.85 -0.17 7.68
C VAL A 569 4.66 0.85 6.56
N LEU A 570 4.96 2.14 6.81
CA LEU A 570 4.84 3.19 5.81
C LEU A 570 5.83 3.00 4.65
N ALA A 571 7.07 2.58 4.94
CA ALA A 571 8.06 2.24 3.91
C ALA A 571 7.60 1.04 3.07
N ALA A 572 7.17 -0.06 3.70
CA ALA A 572 6.69 -1.25 3.01
C ALA A 572 5.49 -0.96 2.09
N VAL A 573 4.50 -0.19 2.55
CA VAL A 573 3.34 0.23 1.74
C VAL A 573 3.76 1.12 0.55
N GLN A 574 4.79 1.95 0.73
CA GLN A 574 5.28 2.89 -0.29
C GLN A 574 6.15 2.21 -1.35
N ASP A 575 7.05 1.32 -0.92
CA ASP A 575 8.10 0.72 -1.74
C ASP A 575 7.65 -0.65 -2.32
N ALA A 576 6.51 -1.17 -1.88
CA ALA A 576 5.85 -2.33 -2.46
C ALA A 576 5.77 -2.25 -4.00
N PRO A 577 6.01 -3.37 -4.71
CA PRO A 577 5.92 -3.43 -6.16
C PRO A 577 4.59 -2.88 -6.69
N SER A 578 4.67 -2.21 -7.83
CA SER A 578 3.51 -1.73 -8.57
C SER A 578 3.39 -2.56 -9.85
N GLY A 579 2.22 -2.56 -10.51
CA GLY A 579 1.98 -3.54 -11.57
C GLY A 579 2.88 -3.44 -12.81
N ASP A 580 3.58 -2.32 -13.01
CA ASP A 580 4.62 -2.17 -14.05
C ASP A 580 6.01 -2.69 -13.65
N SER A 581 6.17 -3.19 -12.42
CA SER A 581 7.39 -3.84 -11.94
C SER A 581 7.52 -5.27 -12.48
N VAL A 582 8.77 -5.71 -12.62
CA VAL A 582 9.20 -7.10 -12.59
C VAL A 582 10.08 -7.29 -11.37
N VAL A 583 9.78 -8.32 -10.57
CA VAL A 583 10.46 -8.65 -9.33
C VAL A 583 11.15 -10.00 -9.50
N ALA A 584 12.38 -10.11 -9.01
CA ALA A 584 13.04 -11.38 -8.75
C ALA A 584 13.24 -11.51 -7.24
N GLU A 585 12.80 -12.62 -6.68
CA GLU A 585 12.91 -12.97 -5.27
C GLU A 585 13.76 -14.24 -5.18
N LEU A 586 14.75 -14.23 -4.29
CA LEU A 586 15.68 -15.31 -4.05
C LEU A 586 15.47 -15.79 -2.61
N ALA A 587 14.95 -17.00 -2.47
CA ALA A 587 14.77 -17.70 -1.21
C ALA A 587 15.85 -18.79 -1.08
N LEU A 588 16.61 -18.76 0.01
CA LEU A 588 17.71 -19.69 0.27
C LEU A 588 17.53 -20.37 1.61
N LEU A 589 17.63 -21.70 1.61
CA LEU A 589 17.63 -22.52 2.82
C LEU A 589 19.09 -22.75 3.26
N PRO A 590 19.47 -22.40 4.50
CA PRO A 590 20.70 -22.86 5.15
C PRO A 590 20.78 -24.41 5.20
N ASP A 591 22.01 -24.93 5.14
CA ASP A 591 22.38 -26.32 5.47
C ASP A 591 21.51 -27.45 4.85
N VAL A 592 21.27 -27.38 3.53
CA VAL A 592 20.58 -28.43 2.77
C VAL A 592 21.55 -29.56 2.37
N GLU A 593 21.29 -30.80 2.80
CA GLU A 593 22.01 -31.98 2.30
C GLU A 593 21.41 -32.45 0.97
N CYS A 594 22.19 -32.38 -0.11
CA CYS A 594 21.81 -32.86 -1.44
C CYS A 594 22.49 -34.19 -1.78
N ASP A 595 21.71 -35.17 -2.23
CA ASP A 595 22.22 -36.37 -2.90
C ASP A 595 22.17 -36.22 -4.43
N ASP A 596 22.44 -37.29 -5.18
CA ASP A 596 22.50 -37.28 -6.64
C ASP A 596 21.11 -37.15 -7.31
N GLU A 597 19.99 -37.28 -6.57
CA GLU A 597 18.62 -37.25 -7.09
C GLU A 597 17.70 -36.21 -6.40
N GLU A 598 17.89 -35.87 -5.12
CA GLU A 598 17.07 -34.87 -4.41
C GLU A 598 17.81 -34.16 -3.25
N CYS A 599 17.32 -33.00 -2.83
CA CYS A 599 17.89 -32.19 -1.74
C CYS A 599 16.90 -32.11 -0.57
N TYR A 600 17.37 -32.34 0.65
CA TYR A 600 16.54 -32.39 1.87
C TYR A 600 17.11 -31.48 2.98
N VAL A 601 16.21 -30.97 3.82
CA VAL A 601 16.53 -30.23 5.05
C VAL A 601 16.49 -31.24 6.21
N ASP A 602 17.41 -31.14 7.18
CA ASP A 602 17.42 -32.02 8.35
C ASP A 602 16.31 -31.58 9.34
N ASP A 603 15.38 -32.49 9.67
CA ASP A 603 14.08 -32.21 10.31
C ASP A 603 14.16 -31.65 11.78
N GLU A 604 15.35 -31.38 12.33
CA GLU A 604 15.52 -31.06 13.77
C GLU A 604 15.62 -29.55 14.13
N ASP A 605 15.81 -28.64 13.17
CA ASP A 605 15.81 -27.18 13.41
C ASP A 605 14.79 -26.45 12.50
N GLU A 606 14.04 -25.48 13.05
CA GLU A 606 13.18 -24.58 12.26
C GLU A 606 14.08 -23.55 11.55
N VAL A 607 14.41 -23.81 10.27
CA VAL A 607 15.35 -23.00 9.50
C VAL A 607 14.62 -21.96 8.64
N GLU A 608 14.69 -20.70 9.05
CA GLU A 608 14.17 -19.55 8.29
C GLU A 608 14.86 -19.37 6.93
N PRO A 609 14.09 -19.22 5.82
CA PRO A 609 14.67 -18.96 4.50
C PRO A 609 15.22 -17.53 4.43
N VAL A 610 16.46 -17.38 3.95
CA VAL A 610 17.03 -16.06 3.69
C VAL A 610 16.41 -15.51 2.41
N LEU A 611 15.56 -14.49 2.56
CA LEU A 611 14.87 -13.80 1.46
C LEU A 611 15.64 -12.55 1.01
N THR A 612 15.87 -12.44 -0.29
CA THR A 612 16.42 -11.23 -0.94
C THR A 612 15.68 -10.95 -2.23
N SER A 613 15.63 -9.70 -2.68
CA SER A 613 14.89 -9.36 -3.90
C SER A 613 15.56 -8.26 -4.74
N GLY A 614 15.13 -8.18 -5.99
CA GLY A 614 15.49 -7.14 -6.95
C GLY A 614 14.29 -6.78 -7.81
N THR A 615 14.18 -5.52 -8.23
CA THR A 615 13.03 -5.02 -9.00
C THR A 615 13.48 -4.15 -10.17
N ALA A 616 12.81 -4.28 -11.31
CA ALA A 616 12.97 -3.42 -12.48
C ALA A 616 11.60 -2.91 -12.99
N ARG A 617 11.55 -1.65 -13.44
CA ARG A 617 10.34 -1.04 -14.03
C ARG A 617 10.27 -1.34 -15.52
N THR A 618 9.07 -1.66 -16.02
CA THR A 618 8.84 -2.04 -17.42
C THR A 618 7.91 -1.06 -18.16
N GLY A 619 7.15 -0.22 -17.45
CA GLY A 619 6.23 0.75 -18.04
C GLY A 619 4.91 0.17 -18.59
N ALA A 620 4.66 -1.13 -18.39
CA ALA A 620 3.40 -1.79 -18.71
C ALA A 620 3.15 -2.95 -17.72
N VAL A 621 1.88 -3.30 -17.48
CA VAL A 621 1.55 -4.34 -16.51
C VAL A 621 2.16 -5.67 -16.92
N THR A 622 2.89 -6.30 -16.00
CA THR A 622 3.60 -7.54 -16.27
C THR A 622 2.91 -8.73 -15.61
N TRP A 623 2.65 -9.79 -16.39
CA TRP A 623 1.90 -10.99 -16.00
C TRP A 623 2.74 -12.26 -16.05
N GLY A 624 2.44 -13.15 -15.10
CA GLY A 624 3.08 -14.45 -14.93
C GLY A 624 4.44 -14.35 -14.22
N GLY A 625 4.96 -15.52 -13.87
CA GLY A 625 6.28 -15.69 -13.27
C GLY A 625 6.89 -17.04 -13.62
N ARG A 626 8.15 -17.23 -13.24
CA ARG A 626 8.92 -18.47 -13.40
C ARG A 626 9.92 -18.62 -12.27
N SER A 627 10.03 -19.83 -11.74
CA SER A 627 11.05 -20.23 -10.79
C SER A 627 12.32 -20.77 -11.46
N ILE A 628 13.42 -20.70 -10.74
CA ILE A 628 14.74 -21.22 -11.11
C ILE A 628 15.41 -21.77 -9.85
N ASP A 629 15.71 -23.07 -9.83
CA ASP A 629 16.46 -23.68 -8.73
C ASP A 629 17.88 -23.09 -8.67
N VAL A 630 18.40 -22.84 -7.47
CA VAL A 630 19.70 -22.22 -7.25
C VAL A 630 20.54 -22.98 -6.21
N GLU A 631 21.85 -23.03 -6.46
CA GLU A 631 22.85 -23.48 -5.51
C GLU A 631 23.81 -22.30 -5.26
N VAL A 632 24.15 -21.99 -4.02
CA VAL A 632 25.13 -20.93 -3.74
C VAL A 632 26.49 -21.53 -3.43
N VAL A 633 27.49 -21.19 -4.25
CA VAL A 633 28.87 -21.62 -4.04
C VAL A 633 29.72 -20.52 -3.41
N ALA A 634 30.72 -20.92 -2.62
CA ALA A 634 31.69 -19.99 -2.05
C ALA A 634 32.46 -19.21 -3.13
N PRO A 635 32.83 -17.94 -2.87
CA PRO A 635 33.60 -17.12 -3.78
C PRO A 635 34.98 -17.72 -4.11
N ARG A 636 35.55 -17.26 -5.24
CA ARG A 636 36.89 -17.68 -5.65
C ARG A 636 37.93 -16.82 -4.95
N ALA A 637 38.78 -17.46 -4.13
CA ALA A 637 39.91 -16.76 -3.50
C ALA A 637 40.72 -15.94 -4.52
N ALA A 638 40.95 -14.68 -4.16
CA ALA A 638 41.74 -13.72 -4.91
C ALA A 638 43.14 -14.26 -5.22
N ARG A 639 43.72 -13.83 -6.34
CA ARG A 639 44.98 -14.35 -6.88
C ARG A 639 46.02 -13.26 -6.99
N ALA A 640 47.29 -13.68 -6.91
CA ALA A 640 48.41 -12.76 -7.01
C ALA A 640 48.90 -12.58 -8.45
N ALA A 641 48.99 -11.33 -8.89
CA ALA A 641 49.65 -10.91 -10.11
C ALA A 641 50.80 -9.93 -9.80
N VAL A 642 51.80 -9.86 -10.69
CA VAL A 642 52.88 -8.87 -10.59
C VAL A 642 53.22 -8.27 -11.95
N VAL A 643 53.50 -6.96 -11.99
CA VAL A 643 53.86 -6.25 -13.23
C VAL A 643 55.24 -5.60 -13.11
N SER A 644 56.07 -5.82 -14.12
CA SER A 644 57.43 -5.27 -14.23
C SER A 644 57.70 -4.78 -15.65
N GLY A 645 57.77 -3.46 -15.84
CA GLY A 645 58.15 -2.86 -17.13
C GLY A 645 57.20 -3.15 -18.31
N GLY A 646 55.92 -3.44 -18.04
CA GLY A 646 54.93 -3.86 -19.04
C GLY A 646 54.82 -5.38 -19.23
N LEU A 647 55.62 -6.17 -18.52
CA LEU A 647 55.43 -7.63 -18.43
C LEU A 647 54.55 -7.94 -17.21
N TRP A 648 53.42 -8.58 -17.46
CA TRP A 648 52.47 -9.06 -16.46
C TRP A 648 52.72 -10.55 -16.23
N SER A 649 52.98 -10.94 -14.98
CA SER A 649 53.00 -12.33 -14.55
C SER A 649 51.74 -12.60 -13.74
N LEU A 650 50.89 -13.49 -14.25
CA LEU A 650 49.60 -13.87 -13.67
C LEU A 650 49.70 -15.29 -13.10
N ARG A 651 49.09 -15.54 -11.93
CA ARG A 651 49.08 -16.85 -11.27
C ARG A 651 47.64 -17.25 -10.92
N SER A 652 47.35 -18.55 -10.92
CA SER A 652 46.03 -19.12 -10.61
C SER A 652 45.77 -19.37 -9.11
N GLY A 653 46.58 -18.84 -8.19
CA GLY A 653 46.41 -19.03 -6.75
C GLY A 653 47.53 -18.44 -5.87
N LEU A 654 47.37 -18.58 -4.55
CA LEU A 654 48.15 -17.89 -3.51
C LEU A 654 49.34 -18.71 -2.94
N ALA A 655 49.96 -19.55 -3.76
CA ALA A 655 51.11 -20.37 -3.36
C ALA A 655 52.28 -20.24 -4.36
N SER A 656 53.49 -20.62 -3.98
CA SER A 656 54.64 -20.64 -4.90
C SER A 656 54.41 -21.61 -6.05
N GLY A 657 54.50 -21.13 -7.29
CA GLY A 657 54.24 -21.92 -8.49
C GLY A 657 54.48 -21.14 -9.79
N PRO A 658 54.20 -21.76 -10.96
CA PRO A 658 54.35 -21.14 -12.26
C PRO A 658 53.43 -19.91 -12.44
N SER A 659 53.70 -19.13 -13.49
CA SER A 659 52.91 -17.94 -13.85
C SER A 659 52.83 -17.78 -15.36
N THR A 660 51.66 -17.42 -15.88
CA THR A 660 51.47 -17.01 -17.28
C THR A 660 52.03 -15.60 -17.46
N VAL A 661 52.91 -15.40 -18.45
CA VAL A 661 53.56 -14.09 -18.70
C VAL A 661 53.04 -13.47 -19.99
N VAL A 662 52.57 -12.22 -19.91
CA VAL A 662 52.01 -11.47 -21.05
C VAL A 662 52.61 -10.06 -21.11
N ALA A 663 52.93 -9.59 -22.31
CA ALA A 663 53.38 -8.22 -22.54
C ALA A 663 52.17 -7.31 -22.81
N LEU A 664 51.93 -6.32 -21.95
CA LEU A 664 50.80 -5.40 -22.05
C LEU A 664 51.15 -4.03 -21.43
N GLY A 665 50.91 -2.97 -22.22
CA GLY A 665 51.15 -1.59 -21.83
C GLY A 665 52.61 -1.16 -21.98
N ARG A 666 52.90 0.04 -21.47
CA ARG A 666 54.24 0.64 -21.39
C ARG A 666 54.66 0.76 -19.93
N ALA A 667 55.97 0.89 -19.67
CA ALA A 667 56.48 1.03 -18.31
C ALA A 667 56.00 2.29 -17.54
N SER A 668 55.46 3.28 -18.26
CA SER A 668 54.83 4.49 -17.71
C SER A 668 53.38 4.29 -17.25
N ASP A 669 52.70 3.26 -17.76
CA ASP A 669 51.29 3.02 -17.48
C ASP A 669 51.12 2.50 -16.04
N ARG A 670 50.01 2.85 -15.40
CA ARG A 670 49.63 2.23 -14.12
C ARG A 670 48.73 1.03 -14.42
N PRO A 671 49.17 -0.20 -14.13
CA PRO A 671 48.38 -1.41 -14.40
C PRO A 671 47.41 -1.69 -13.25
N LEU A 672 46.21 -2.19 -13.57
CA LEU A 672 45.16 -2.61 -12.63
C LEU A 672 44.45 -3.87 -13.15
N LEU A 673 43.75 -4.59 -12.28
CA LEU A 673 42.82 -5.65 -12.66
C LEU A 673 41.41 -5.22 -12.20
N GLY A 674 40.39 -5.61 -12.96
CA GLY A 674 38.98 -5.37 -12.63
C GLY A 674 38.05 -6.20 -13.50
N ASP A 675 36.91 -6.59 -12.98
CA ASP A 675 35.86 -7.36 -13.63
C ASP A 675 34.91 -6.43 -14.39
N TRP A 676 35.38 -5.90 -15.53
CA TRP A 676 34.67 -4.84 -16.24
C TRP A 676 33.30 -5.27 -16.79
N ASP A 677 33.01 -6.57 -16.90
CA ASP A 677 31.76 -7.13 -17.42
C ASP A 677 31.02 -8.08 -16.44
N GLY A 678 31.38 -8.02 -15.16
CA GLY A 678 30.73 -8.72 -14.05
C GLY A 678 30.60 -10.23 -14.24
N ASP A 679 31.66 -10.89 -14.72
CA ASP A 679 31.70 -12.33 -15.00
C ASP A 679 32.32 -13.20 -13.88
N GLY A 680 32.80 -12.55 -12.82
CA GLY A 680 33.61 -13.12 -11.74
C GLY A 680 35.10 -13.23 -12.07
N THR A 681 35.61 -12.50 -13.08
CA THR A 681 37.01 -12.56 -13.54
C THR A 681 37.63 -11.18 -13.74
N ARG A 682 38.46 -10.76 -12.77
CA ARG A 682 39.22 -9.52 -12.88
C ARG A 682 40.26 -9.58 -14.02
N THR A 683 40.17 -8.67 -14.98
CA THR A 683 40.93 -8.64 -16.26
C THR A 683 41.70 -7.32 -16.46
N PRO A 684 42.71 -7.26 -17.37
CA PRO A 684 43.70 -6.17 -17.36
C PRO A 684 43.21 -4.77 -17.80
N GLY A 685 43.32 -3.81 -16.89
CA GLY A 685 43.18 -2.38 -17.14
C GLY A 685 44.53 -1.64 -17.15
N LEU A 686 44.62 -0.55 -17.93
CA LEU A 686 45.76 0.38 -17.93
C LEU A 686 45.27 1.82 -17.77
N PHE A 687 45.85 2.55 -16.81
CA PHE A 687 45.67 3.99 -16.67
C PHE A 687 46.92 4.75 -17.15
N ARG A 688 46.73 5.71 -18.05
CA ARG A 688 47.78 6.56 -18.63
C ARG A 688 47.33 8.01 -18.65
N ASP A 689 47.90 8.82 -17.77
CA ASP A 689 47.77 10.27 -17.74
C ASP A 689 46.32 10.82 -17.75
N GLY A 690 45.38 10.09 -17.13
CA GLY A 690 43.94 10.41 -17.12
C GLY A 690 43.09 9.58 -18.09
N ALA A 691 43.70 8.79 -18.97
CA ALA A 691 43.00 7.88 -19.88
C ALA A 691 43.04 6.43 -19.38
N TRP A 692 41.88 5.78 -19.37
CA TRP A 692 41.69 4.36 -19.08
C TRP A 692 41.70 3.55 -20.38
N HIS A 693 42.20 2.31 -20.30
CA HIS A 693 42.17 1.33 -21.38
C HIS A 693 41.83 -0.04 -20.79
N LEU A 694 40.61 -0.54 -21.02
CA LEU A 694 40.07 -1.76 -20.40
C LEU A 694 40.03 -2.93 -21.40
N ARG A 695 40.01 -4.18 -20.90
CA ARG A 695 40.00 -5.43 -21.69
C ARG A 695 39.30 -6.54 -20.93
N ASP A 696 38.32 -7.18 -21.56
CA ASP A 696 37.56 -8.33 -21.01
C ASP A 696 38.35 -9.66 -21.07
N ALA A 697 39.62 -9.64 -21.48
CA ALA A 697 40.46 -10.83 -21.53
C ALA A 697 41.96 -10.50 -21.52
N VAL A 698 42.73 -11.40 -20.91
CA VAL A 698 44.20 -11.38 -20.94
C VAL A 698 44.69 -11.55 -22.38
N GLY A 699 45.24 -10.48 -22.96
CA GLY A 699 45.68 -10.45 -24.36
C GLY A 699 44.57 -10.22 -25.39
N GLY A 700 43.31 -10.10 -24.95
CA GLY A 700 42.17 -9.76 -25.80
C GLY A 700 42.23 -8.34 -26.36
N ARG A 701 41.29 -8.01 -27.26
CA ARG A 701 41.14 -6.64 -27.80
C ARG A 701 40.75 -5.67 -26.66
N GLN A 702 41.13 -4.41 -26.79
CA GLN A 702 40.66 -3.35 -25.89
C GLN A 702 39.14 -3.20 -26.01
N ARG A 703 38.42 -3.36 -24.89
CA ARG A 703 36.97 -3.15 -24.73
C ARG A 703 36.64 -1.67 -24.90
N ALA A 704 37.22 -0.86 -24.02
CA ALA A 704 36.93 0.56 -23.89
C ALA A 704 38.22 1.37 -23.71
N ALA A 705 38.19 2.63 -24.14
CA ALA A 705 39.13 3.64 -23.67
C ALA A 705 38.47 5.01 -23.61
N PHE A 706 38.70 5.72 -22.51
CA PHE A 706 38.00 6.95 -22.16
C PHE A 706 38.82 7.77 -21.16
N GLY A 707 38.47 9.05 -20.98
CA GLY A 707 39.12 9.94 -20.02
C GLY A 707 38.34 10.01 -18.71
N PHE A 708 38.99 9.72 -17.58
CA PHE A 708 38.48 9.93 -16.24
C PHE A 708 39.65 10.12 -15.26
N GLY A 709 39.73 11.28 -14.60
CA GLY A 709 40.92 11.70 -13.84
C GLY A 709 41.93 12.49 -14.68
N GLY A 710 43.19 12.53 -14.26
CA GLY A 710 44.26 13.29 -14.91
C GLY A 710 45.67 12.78 -14.59
N ALA A 711 46.68 13.38 -15.22
CA ALA A 711 48.07 13.03 -14.99
C ALA A 711 48.49 13.22 -13.53
N GLY A 712 49.14 12.19 -12.96
CA GLY A 712 49.59 12.15 -11.56
C GLY A 712 48.64 11.42 -10.60
N ASP A 713 47.34 11.36 -10.90
CA ASP A 713 46.34 10.69 -10.07
C ASP A 713 46.66 9.21 -9.83
N VAL A 714 46.16 8.66 -8.72
CA VAL A 714 46.22 7.22 -8.44
C VAL A 714 44.91 6.57 -8.88
N PRO A 715 44.91 5.70 -9.92
CA PRO A 715 43.72 4.95 -10.30
C PRO A 715 43.37 3.94 -9.20
N VAL A 716 42.07 3.76 -8.98
CA VAL A 716 41.46 2.76 -8.11
C VAL A 716 40.28 2.13 -8.85
N VAL A 717 39.94 0.90 -8.50
CA VAL A 717 38.99 0.02 -9.20
C VAL A 717 38.26 -0.75 -8.11
N GLY A 718 36.96 -0.91 -8.27
CA GLY A 718 36.06 -1.60 -7.38
C GLY A 718 34.62 -1.46 -7.86
N ASP A 719 33.74 -2.31 -7.38
CA ASP A 719 32.28 -2.25 -7.56
C ASP A 719 31.66 -1.20 -6.62
N TRP A 720 31.41 0.01 -7.09
CA TRP A 720 30.93 1.10 -6.22
C TRP A 720 29.41 1.06 -6.02
N ASP A 721 28.66 0.58 -7.01
CA ASP A 721 27.18 0.56 -6.98
C ASP A 721 26.57 -0.82 -6.61
N GLY A 722 27.44 -1.84 -6.52
CA GLY A 722 27.17 -3.21 -6.13
C GLY A 722 26.63 -4.07 -7.28
N ASP A 723 26.72 -3.68 -8.56
CA ASP A 723 26.07 -4.41 -9.66
C ASP A 723 26.77 -5.73 -10.06
N GLY A 724 27.95 -5.98 -9.50
CA GLY A 724 28.82 -7.12 -9.72
C GLY A 724 29.94 -6.87 -10.74
N ALA A 725 30.02 -5.68 -11.35
CA ALA A 725 31.15 -5.25 -12.17
C ALA A 725 32.10 -4.33 -11.39
N ASP A 726 33.35 -4.21 -11.85
CA ASP A 726 34.30 -3.22 -11.31
C ASP A 726 34.30 -1.94 -12.19
N GLU A 727 34.06 -0.76 -11.59
CA GLU A 727 34.18 0.53 -12.30
C GLU A 727 35.53 1.23 -12.01
N VAL A 728 35.54 2.56 -12.12
CA VAL A 728 36.74 3.39 -12.17
C VAL A 728 36.68 4.53 -11.17
N GLY A 729 37.74 4.64 -10.38
CA GLY A 729 37.96 5.76 -9.48
C GLY A 729 39.35 6.35 -9.62
N VAL A 730 39.54 7.58 -9.16
CA VAL A 730 40.87 8.16 -8.96
C VAL A 730 41.01 8.82 -7.59
N TYR A 731 42.14 8.58 -6.95
CA TYR A 731 42.57 9.27 -5.75
C TYR A 731 43.58 10.37 -6.08
N ARG A 732 43.22 11.60 -5.72
CA ARG A 732 43.97 12.83 -5.95
C ARG A 732 44.21 13.55 -4.62
N SER A 733 45.38 13.32 -4.04
CA SER A 733 45.92 14.09 -2.89
C SER A 733 44.96 14.24 -1.70
N GLY A 734 44.24 13.18 -1.32
CA GLY A 734 43.23 13.22 -0.25
C GLY A 734 41.78 13.36 -0.73
N THR A 735 41.54 13.43 -2.04
CA THR A 735 40.19 13.39 -2.62
C THR A 735 40.01 12.14 -3.47
N TRP A 736 38.99 11.35 -3.17
CA TRP A 736 38.49 10.28 -4.01
C TRP A 736 37.47 10.83 -4.99
N LEU A 737 37.55 10.39 -6.24
CA LEU A 737 36.62 10.69 -7.32
C LEU A 737 36.24 9.34 -7.93
N LEU A 738 35.08 8.79 -7.55
CA LEU A 738 34.59 7.51 -8.05
C LEU A 738 33.57 7.75 -9.15
N ARG A 739 33.34 6.74 -9.99
CA ARG A 739 32.30 6.79 -11.03
C ARG A 739 31.66 5.41 -11.13
N ASP A 740 30.36 5.38 -10.90
CA ASP A 740 29.45 4.22 -10.99
C ASP A 740 29.18 3.84 -12.47
N GLU A 741 30.19 4.02 -13.33
CA GLU A 741 30.24 3.56 -14.71
C GLU A 741 31.70 3.48 -15.16
N ALA A 742 32.10 2.39 -15.82
CA ALA A 742 33.37 2.28 -16.53
C ALA A 742 33.41 3.11 -17.85
N SER A 743 33.19 4.42 -17.75
CA SER A 743 33.00 5.34 -18.89
C SER A 743 33.60 6.75 -18.68
N ALA A 744 33.57 7.61 -19.70
CA ALA A 744 33.91 9.02 -19.56
C ALA A 744 32.76 9.79 -18.89
N GLY A 745 33.05 10.64 -17.91
CA GLY A 745 32.04 11.50 -17.31
C GLY A 745 32.51 12.25 -16.07
N PRO A 746 31.60 12.95 -15.38
CA PRO A 746 31.84 13.42 -14.01
C PRO A 746 31.97 12.23 -13.04
N ALA A 747 32.59 12.48 -11.90
CA ALA A 747 32.55 11.56 -10.77
C ALA A 747 31.15 11.58 -10.14
N THR A 748 30.62 10.41 -9.80
CA THR A 748 29.36 10.23 -9.05
C THR A 748 29.61 10.54 -7.58
N VAL A 749 30.64 9.93 -6.99
CA VAL A 749 31.08 10.15 -5.61
C VAL A 749 32.31 11.04 -5.55
N ARG A 750 32.32 12.01 -4.63
CA ARG A 750 33.46 12.91 -4.36
C ARG A 750 33.72 12.99 -2.86
N LEU A 751 34.66 12.19 -2.37
CA LEU A 751 34.96 12.05 -0.95
C LEU A 751 36.32 12.67 -0.59
N ALA A 752 36.32 13.67 0.29
CA ALA A 752 37.54 14.29 0.84
C ALA A 752 38.00 13.51 2.09
N TRP A 753 38.86 12.51 1.90
CA TRP A 753 39.33 11.62 2.97
C TRP A 753 40.76 11.13 2.70
N GLY A 754 41.66 11.40 3.65
CA GLY A 754 43.09 11.12 3.53
C GLY A 754 43.92 12.33 3.09
N ASP A 755 45.18 12.07 2.73
CA ASP A 755 46.09 13.06 2.13
C ASP A 755 47.04 12.40 1.11
N GLY A 756 47.81 13.19 0.37
CA GLY A 756 48.74 12.72 -0.67
C GLY A 756 49.91 11.85 -0.20
N SER A 757 50.12 11.65 1.11
CA SER A 757 51.10 10.73 1.67
C SER A 757 50.52 9.33 1.97
N MET A 758 49.19 9.20 1.93
CA MET A 758 48.49 7.92 2.07
C MET A 758 48.28 7.28 0.70
N ARG A 759 48.30 5.95 0.65
CA ARG A 759 48.01 5.21 -0.59
C ARG A 759 46.60 4.66 -0.52
N PRO A 760 45.79 4.81 -1.57
CA PRO A 760 44.47 4.20 -1.62
C PRO A 760 44.60 2.68 -1.74
N VAL A 761 43.61 2.00 -1.20
CA VAL A 761 43.26 0.58 -1.39
C VAL A 761 41.74 0.49 -1.51
N VAL A 762 41.26 -0.59 -2.08
CA VAL A 762 39.83 -0.86 -2.32
C VAL A 762 39.60 -2.33 -1.97
N GLY A 763 38.41 -2.65 -1.51
CA GLY A 763 37.98 -3.97 -1.08
C GLY A 763 36.61 -3.84 -0.39
N ASP A 764 35.79 -4.88 -0.49
CA ASP A 764 34.59 -5.10 0.33
C ASP A 764 35.01 -5.41 1.77
N TRP A 765 35.02 -4.43 2.68
CA TRP A 765 35.56 -4.66 4.03
C TRP A 765 34.56 -5.24 5.03
N ASP A 766 33.26 -5.24 4.72
CA ASP A 766 32.20 -5.71 5.62
C ASP A 766 31.31 -6.85 5.05
N GLY A 767 31.51 -7.23 3.79
CA GLY A 767 30.90 -8.38 3.12
C GLY A 767 29.54 -8.08 2.49
N ASP A 768 29.24 -6.81 2.15
CA ASP A 768 27.94 -6.41 1.59
C ASP A 768 27.85 -6.55 0.06
N GLY A 769 28.98 -6.85 -0.61
CA GLY A 769 29.11 -6.98 -2.05
C GLY A 769 29.48 -5.69 -2.78
N ARG A 770 29.80 -4.61 -2.08
CA ARG A 770 30.37 -3.36 -2.62
C ARG A 770 31.84 -3.22 -2.24
N ASP A 771 32.56 -2.34 -2.93
CA ASP A 771 33.96 -2.02 -2.66
C ASP A 771 34.11 -0.62 -2.00
N GLU A 772 34.65 -0.52 -0.77
CA GLU A 772 34.80 0.79 -0.11
C GLU A 772 36.22 1.39 -0.23
N PRO A 773 36.33 2.73 -0.18
CA PRO A 773 37.62 3.40 -0.04
C PRO A 773 38.38 3.02 1.25
N GLY A 774 39.60 2.51 1.10
CA GLY A 774 40.57 2.33 2.19
C GLY A 774 41.87 3.11 1.97
N LEU A 775 42.61 3.37 3.06
CA LEU A 775 43.89 4.10 3.04
C LEU A 775 44.97 3.36 3.84
N PHE A 776 46.12 3.13 3.20
CA PHE A 776 47.32 2.64 3.85
C PHE A 776 48.35 3.76 4.09
N HIS A 777 48.88 3.82 5.30
CA HIS A 777 50.05 4.63 5.64
C HIS A 777 50.91 3.92 6.70
N ASP A 778 52.18 3.65 6.37
CA ASP A 778 53.21 3.10 7.28
C ASP A 778 52.80 1.91 8.18
N GLY A 779 52.11 0.93 7.59
CA GLY A 779 51.64 -0.28 8.29
C GLY A 779 50.32 -0.11 9.03
N THR A 780 49.68 1.06 8.93
CA THR A 780 48.32 1.31 9.41
C THR A 780 47.37 1.43 8.22
N TRP A 781 46.32 0.61 8.26
CA TRP A 781 45.17 0.67 7.38
C TRP A 781 44.06 1.48 8.05
N ARG A 782 43.31 2.21 7.24
CA ARG A 782 42.03 2.83 7.60
C ARG A 782 41.05 2.35 6.55
N LEU A 783 40.00 1.66 6.96
CA LEU A 783 38.99 1.08 6.08
C LEU A 783 37.67 1.80 6.38
N ARG A 784 36.89 2.17 5.36
CA ARG A 784 35.55 2.71 5.56
C ARG A 784 34.52 1.58 5.53
N SER A 785 33.30 1.89 5.97
CA SER A 785 32.10 1.06 5.80
C SER A 785 31.13 1.67 4.77
N ASP A 786 31.61 2.63 3.96
CA ASP A 786 30.90 3.20 2.80
C ASP A 786 31.82 4.17 2.02
N ALA A 787 31.38 4.60 0.84
CA ALA A 787 31.98 5.69 0.06
C ALA A 787 31.46 7.11 0.44
N SER A 788 30.73 7.26 1.55
CA SER A 788 30.14 8.54 1.99
C SER A 788 31.10 9.38 2.85
N PRO A 789 30.74 10.62 3.24
CA PRO A 789 31.47 11.37 4.27
C PRO A 789 31.20 10.89 5.70
N THR A 790 30.09 10.18 5.93
CA THR A 790 29.53 9.85 7.25
C THR A 790 29.85 8.45 7.74
N GLY A 791 30.15 7.51 6.86
CA GLY A 791 30.48 6.14 7.24
C GLY A 791 31.68 6.03 8.17
N THR A 792 31.72 4.90 8.86
CA THR A 792 32.64 4.67 9.96
C THR A 792 34.08 4.46 9.45
N THR A 793 35.05 4.30 10.36
CA THR A 793 36.43 4.02 9.95
C THR A 793 37.11 3.05 10.91
N THR A 794 37.27 1.82 10.44
CA THR A 794 38.03 0.77 11.10
C THR A 794 39.53 1.00 10.91
N ARG A 795 40.36 0.69 11.92
CA ARG A 795 41.82 0.85 11.85
C ARG A 795 42.53 -0.46 12.14
N VAL A 796 43.27 -0.98 11.17
CA VAL A 796 44.02 -2.24 11.29
C VAL A 796 45.53 -1.96 11.22
N ARG A 797 46.32 -2.56 12.11
CA ARG A 797 47.79 -2.53 12.02
C ARG A 797 48.29 -3.81 11.34
N TYR A 798 48.79 -3.67 10.13
CA TYR A 798 49.32 -4.79 9.34
C TYR A 798 50.35 -4.30 8.31
N GLY A 799 51.57 -4.83 8.39
CA GLY A 799 52.73 -4.38 7.58
C GLY A 799 53.57 -3.29 8.24
N ALA A 800 54.41 -2.64 7.44
CA ALA A 800 55.34 -1.58 7.87
C ALA A 800 55.55 -0.50 6.78
N ARG A 801 56.27 0.57 7.14
CA ARG A 801 56.72 1.61 6.20
C ARG A 801 57.51 1.00 5.03
N GLY A 802 57.11 1.37 3.82
CA GLY A 802 57.75 0.93 2.57
C GLY A 802 57.20 -0.37 1.95
N ASP A 803 56.38 -1.14 2.67
CA ASP A 803 55.63 -2.25 2.05
C ASP A 803 54.64 -1.72 1.01
N ALA A 804 54.28 -2.52 -0.01
CA ALA A 804 53.17 -2.22 -0.92
C ALA A 804 51.88 -2.88 -0.40
N PRO A 805 50.70 -2.24 -0.49
CA PRO A 805 49.47 -2.80 0.05
C PRO A 805 48.70 -3.58 -1.02
N VAL A 806 47.97 -4.60 -0.62
CA VAL A 806 47.06 -5.40 -1.46
C VAL A 806 45.84 -5.79 -0.63
N ALA A 807 44.67 -5.87 -1.27
CA ALA A 807 43.43 -6.31 -0.67
C ALA A 807 42.78 -7.35 -1.60
N GLY A 808 41.95 -8.21 -1.04
CA GLY A 808 41.33 -9.34 -1.74
C GLY A 808 40.78 -10.37 -0.75
N ASP A 809 39.72 -11.06 -1.12
CA ASP A 809 39.22 -12.23 -0.39
C ASP A 809 40.28 -13.35 -0.45
N TRP A 810 40.96 -13.58 0.68
CA TRP A 810 42.01 -14.58 0.80
C TRP A 810 41.50 -15.93 1.36
N ASP A 811 40.28 -15.94 1.89
CA ASP A 811 39.71 -16.99 2.76
C ASP A 811 38.56 -17.74 2.07
N ARG A 812 37.88 -17.07 1.14
CA ARG A 812 36.60 -17.42 0.49
C ARG A 812 35.37 -17.16 1.34
N ASP A 813 35.38 -16.10 2.13
CA ASP A 813 34.22 -15.68 2.94
C ASP A 813 33.49 -14.44 2.39
N GLY A 814 33.88 -13.94 1.22
CA GLY A 814 33.27 -12.80 0.56
C GLY A 814 33.85 -11.45 0.97
N ALA A 815 34.48 -11.34 2.14
CA ALA A 815 35.07 -10.09 2.63
C ALA A 815 36.56 -9.97 2.29
N ASP A 816 36.98 -8.78 1.86
CA ASP A 816 38.34 -8.47 1.43
C ASP A 816 39.31 -8.32 2.61
N GLY A 817 40.31 -9.19 2.69
CA GLY A 817 41.33 -9.17 3.73
C GLY A 817 42.49 -8.21 3.43
N VAL A 818 43.17 -7.73 4.47
CA VAL A 818 44.35 -6.85 4.32
C VAL A 818 45.66 -7.61 4.04
N GLY A 819 46.45 -7.12 3.09
CA GLY A 819 47.71 -7.75 2.69
C GLY A 819 48.84 -6.78 2.34
N VAL A 820 50.08 -7.21 2.53
CA VAL A 820 51.27 -6.40 2.22
C VAL A 820 52.36 -7.21 1.49
N VAL A 821 53.01 -6.57 0.53
CA VAL A 821 54.10 -7.15 -0.26
C VAL A 821 55.42 -6.43 0.07
N ARG A 822 56.37 -7.20 0.61
CA ARG A 822 57.69 -6.74 1.03
C ARG A 822 58.77 -7.47 0.22
N ALA A 823 59.47 -6.74 -0.65
CA ALA A 823 60.57 -7.26 -1.47
C ALA A 823 60.24 -8.58 -2.23
N GLY A 824 59.02 -8.69 -2.78
CA GLY A 824 58.54 -9.90 -3.47
C GLY A 824 58.05 -11.03 -2.54
N THR A 825 57.97 -10.80 -1.23
CA THR A 825 57.26 -11.68 -0.29
C THR A 825 55.88 -11.10 0.00
N TRP A 826 54.84 -11.88 -0.25
CA TRP A 826 53.44 -11.56 0.06
C TRP A 826 53.13 -12.03 1.48
N HIS A 827 52.48 -11.16 2.26
CA HIS A 827 51.98 -11.40 3.60
C HIS A 827 50.52 -11.00 3.60
N LEU A 828 49.61 -11.95 3.69
CA LEU A 828 48.17 -11.76 3.57
C LEU A 828 47.50 -12.10 4.89
N ARG A 829 46.41 -11.41 5.21
CA ARG A 829 45.56 -11.68 6.36
C ARG A 829 44.11 -11.55 5.90
N GLY A 830 43.37 -12.64 6.03
CA GLY A 830 41.93 -12.66 5.85
C GLY A 830 41.15 -11.77 6.79
N SER A 831 39.94 -11.43 6.35
CA SER A 831 38.79 -10.98 7.16
C SER A 831 38.68 -11.80 8.46
N GLY A 832 38.52 -13.13 8.34
CA GLY A 832 38.54 -14.11 9.44
C GLY A 832 39.88 -14.24 10.21
N GLY A 833 40.88 -13.41 9.89
CA GLY A 833 42.15 -13.30 10.61
C GLY A 833 43.22 -14.33 10.23
N ARG A 834 42.89 -15.29 9.35
CA ARG A 834 43.84 -16.31 8.86
C ARG A 834 44.97 -15.65 8.07
N THR A 835 46.22 -15.97 8.37
CA THR A 835 47.38 -15.39 7.66
C THR A 835 48.04 -16.36 6.67
N LEU A 836 48.43 -15.84 5.52
CA LEU A 836 49.16 -16.59 4.46
C LEU A 836 50.44 -15.85 4.05
N ARG A 837 51.49 -16.60 3.69
CA ARG A 837 52.78 -16.02 3.27
C ARG A 837 53.44 -16.84 2.17
N PHE A 838 53.87 -16.18 1.09
CA PHE A 838 54.60 -16.81 -0.02
C PHE A 838 55.51 -15.81 -0.75
N ALA A 839 56.44 -16.33 -1.57
CA ALA A 839 57.28 -15.50 -2.45
C ALA A 839 56.71 -15.44 -3.87
N TYR A 840 56.58 -14.24 -4.43
CA TYR A 840 56.18 -14.01 -5.81
C TYR A 840 56.56 -12.62 -6.33
N GLY A 841 57.14 -12.58 -7.53
CA GLY A 841 57.70 -11.38 -8.14
C GLY A 841 59.11 -11.05 -7.65
N ARG A 842 59.80 -10.18 -8.40
CA ARG A 842 61.09 -9.61 -8.00
C ARG A 842 60.86 -8.34 -7.15
N PRO A 843 61.79 -7.96 -6.25
CA PRO A 843 61.74 -6.67 -5.58
C PRO A 843 61.55 -5.52 -6.58
N GLY A 844 60.59 -4.63 -6.32
CA GLY A 844 60.24 -3.52 -7.20
C GLY A 844 59.19 -3.81 -8.29
N ALA A 845 58.78 -5.08 -8.49
CA ALA A 845 57.58 -5.37 -9.27
C ALA A 845 56.32 -4.84 -8.55
N ARG A 846 55.36 -4.32 -9.31
CA ARG A 846 54.07 -3.86 -8.75
C ARG A 846 53.18 -5.07 -8.48
N PRO A 847 52.70 -5.30 -7.25
CA PRO A 847 51.70 -6.33 -6.98
C PRO A 847 50.32 -5.88 -7.49
N LEU A 848 49.51 -6.84 -7.93
CA LEU A 848 48.11 -6.68 -8.31
C LEU A 848 47.32 -7.91 -7.83
N VAL A 849 46.01 -7.74 -7.68
CA VAL A 849 45.09 -8.77 -7.18
C VAL A 849 43.93 -8.92 -8.17
N GLY A 850 43.46 -10.15 -8.38
CA GLY A 850 42.34 -10.50 -9.27
C GLY A 850 42.21 -12.00 -9.48
#